data_AF-A0A952B0B1-F1
#
_entry.id   AF-A0A952B0B1-F1
#
_cell.length_a   1.000
_cell.length_b   1.000
_cell.length_c   1.000
_cell.angle_alpha   90.00
_cell.angle_beta   90.00
_cell.angle_gamma   90.00
#
_symmetry.space_group_name_H-M   'P 1'
#
loop_
_entity.id
_entity.type
_entity.pdbx_description
1 polymer ?
#
loop_
_entity_poly.entity_id
_entity_poly.type
_entity_poly.pdbx_seq_one_letter_code
_entity_poly.pdbx_strand_id
1 'polypeptide(L)'
;MNSFDQLSRRDFLDRTLKFGAAGLAASCTAASIESALAGERDDRWQIGCYTRPWANYDYRVALDAIAQAGFKYAGLMTTKSEKSNLVISVDTTLEEAQQVGREVKKRGLKVPSIYGGGIPVAKSLKAGIDGLKKLIDNCAACGAKNLLMGGTGNEKLFKLYYKAIAECCDYAEEKGLGISIKPHGGLNATGPQCRKTIEMVGHRNFGIWYDPGNVYYYSNGERDPVDDAPTVDGLVVGMCIKDYKHPKNVAITPGTGQVDFPAVFAHLKKGGFTRGPLIIECLDPGDVERTIIQAKKTRLFLEELTGQKTSSSSKRPVNAELTAGLAVVDITPPVNYRMSGYFHERLSTGTSNPLRAKAMVLRQGEASGALVFCDIIGLSLDVSSRVRRRAAKKTGIPAENILIAATHSHTGPLYFGALRKHLHDLAIAKHGKDPYEKVDYSSELVKKIVKVISQANAKAKPVRLKAGVADQKGLSFNRRFHMKNGPVRFNPGIMNPDIVRVAGPIDPELGIVCFGKAESSNPVAALVNFTLHLDTVGGSKYAADYPFYIEQSLREMYGDEFVLMFGTGTCGDINHIDVTKKERLKTDFIGKTLAQTVKAKAGSLENVTDPSLAVRSETVHVPLQNFGPDKIAWAKESIKKVGTSELSFLEQVEAYKILACEMRPGETIGLEVQVFRLGSDVAVVGLPGEVFVDLGLAIKKASPFATTLVIELCQDAPGYIPTKKAFAEGSYETVNSRIAPGGGEVMAKAAIRLLKELGTS
;
A
#
# COMPACT_ATOMS: atom_id res chain seq x y z
N MET A 1 17.84 25.39 57.05
CA MET A 1 18.89 25.84 56.10
C MET A 1 18.24 25.78 54.72
N ASN A 2 17.48 26.81 54.33
CA ASN A 2 17.93 28.01 53.60
C ASN A 2 18.77 27.59 52.38
N SER A 3 18.52 28.00 51.15
CA SER A 3 17.66 29.01 50.52
C SER A 3 17.98 28.93 49.01
N PHE A 4 17.21 29.65 48.19
CA PHE A 4 17.52 30.12 46.83
C PHE A 4 17.19 29.18 45.66
N ASP A 5 16.94 29.70 44.47
CA ASP A 5 16.10 30.82 44.01
C ASP A 5 16.03 30.62 42.48
N GLN A 6 15.13 31.35 41.85
CA GLN A 6 14.86 31.35 40.41
C GLN A 6 16.11 31.42 39.51
N LEU A 7 16.17 30.57 38.47
CA LEU A 7 17.11 30.70 37.35
C LEU A 7 16.34 31.05 36.07
N SER A 8 16.80 32.13 35.42
CA SER A 8 16.13 32.79 34.29
C SER A 8 16.63 32.27 32.93
N ARG A 9 15.88 32.58 31.88
CA ARG A 9 16.09 32.19 30.46
C ARG A 9 17.45 32.56 29.83
N ARG A 10 18.38 33.18 30.55
CA ARG A 10 19.74 33.50 30.08
C ARG A 10 20.80 32.43 30.37
N ASP A 11 20.55 31.50 31.30
CA ASP A 11 21.52 30.43 31.63
C ASP A 11 21.50 29.21 30.69
N PHE A 12 20.54 29.17 29.76
CA PHE A 12 20.44 28.09 28.76
C PHE A 12 21.28 28.35 27.49
N LEU A 13 21.75 29.58 27.27
CA LEU A 13 22.38 29.95 25.99
C LEU A 13 23.91 30.09 26.02
N ASP A 14 24.56 29.89 27.16
CA ASP A 14 26.01 30.18 27.30
C ASP A 14 26.90 28.96 27.60
N ARG A 15 26.39 27.73 27.45
CA ARG A 15 27.15 26.49 27.72
C ARG A 15 27.50 25.62 26.51
N THR A 16 27.40 26.14 25.29
CA THR A 16 27.71 25.35 24.08
C THR A 16 28.77 25.96 23.18
N LEU A 17 29.75 26.70 23.71
CA LEU A 17 30.90 27.10 22.90
C LEU A 17 32.19 27.25 23.73
N LYS A 18 33.19 26.44 23.31
CA LYS A 18 34.63 26.50 23.61
C LYS A 18 35.08 25.86 24.93
N PHE A 19 35.58 24.63 24.87
CA PHE A 19 36.99 24.36 24.54
C PHE A 19 37.16 22.88 24.19
N GLY A 20 37.58 22.62 22.95
CA GLY A 20 38.31 21.41 22.62
C GLY A 20 39.80 21.65 22.84
N ALA A 21 40.51 20.60 23.26
CA ALA A 21 41.81 20.21 22.73
C ALA A 21 42.36 19.00 23.50
N ALA A 22 42.93 18.06 22.74
CA ALA A 22 43.78 16.94 23.13
C ALA A 22 43.11 15.55 23.25
N GLY A 23 43.34 14.73 22.21
CA GLY A 23 43.20 13.28 22.30
C GLY A 23 42.58 12.58 21.09
N LEU A 24 43.02 12.86 19.86
CA LEU A 24 42.78 11.97 18.72
C LEU A 24 43.85 12.19 17.65
N ALA A 25 44.98 11.51 17.83
CA ALA A 25 45.95 11.23 16.78
C ALA A 25 46.07 9.72 16.63
N ALA A 26 46.20 9.26 15.38
CA ALA A 26 46.33 7.88 14.90
C ALA A 26 45.03 7.07 14.73
N SER A 27 44.31 7.34 13.63
CA SER A 27 43.79 6.33 12.66
C SER A 27 42.69 6.90 11.74
N CYS A 28 42.97 8.00 11.02
CA CYS A 28 42.06 8.53 10.00
C CYS A 28 42.85 9.15 8.84
N THR A 29 43.60 8.31 8.12
CA THR A 29 44.26 8.71 6.86
C THR A 29 44.05 7.61 5.82
N ALA A 30 42.80 7.52 5.34
CA ALA A 30 42.42 6.85 4.10
C ALA A 30 40.99 7.26 3.68
N ALA A 31 40.07 7.42 4.65
CA ALA A 31 38.67 7.71 4.39
C ALA A 31 38.33 9.20 4.11
N SER A 32 39.24 10.13 4.44
CA SER A 32 38.99 11.58 4.30
C SER A 32 39.37 12.16 2.93
N ILE A 33 40.06 11.41 2.08
CA ILE A 33 40.34 11.81 0.69
C ILE A 33 39.22 11.31 -0.25
N GLU A 34 38.58 10.18 0.04
CA GLU A 34 37.41 9.71 -0.72
C GLU A 34 36.16 10.57 -0.52
N SER A 35 36.00 11.19 0.67
CA SER A 35 34.87 12.07 0.98
C SER A 35 34.96 13.45 0.32
N ALA A 36 36.16 13.93 -0.03
CA ALA A 36 36.36 15.20 -0.73
C ALA A 36 36.40 15.05 -2.26
N LEU A 37 36.51 13.80 -2.74
CA LEU A 37 36.45 13.44 -4.16
C LEU A 37 35.10 12.80 -4.57
N ALA A 38 34.15 12.68 -3.65
CA ALA A 38 32.77 12.34 -3.96
C ALA A 38 32.03 13.57 -4.53
N GLY A 39 32.51 14.05 -5.69
CA GLY A 39 31.80 15.03 -6.50
C GLY A 39 30.39 14.54 -6.84
N GLU A 40 29.48 15.51 -6.98
CA GLU A 40 28.09 15.32 -7.41
C GLU A 40 27.97 14.16 -8.40
N ARG A 41 27.27 13.08 -8.02
CA ARG A 41 26.82 12.10 -9.02
C ARG A 41 25.80 12.82 -9.89
N ASP A 42 26.26 13.39 -10.99
CA ASP A 42 25.42 13.99 -12.02
C ASP A 42 24.42 12.90 -12.47
N ASP A 43 23.12 13.14 -12.27
CA ASP A 43 22.07 12.16 -12.57
C ASP A 43 22.17 11.82 -14.07
N ARG A 44 22.54 10.57 -14.40
CA ARG A 44 22.81 10.13 -15.79
C ARG A 44 21.68 10.55 -16.76
N TRP A 45 20.42 10.47 -16.33
CA TRP A 45 19.29 11.07 -17.03
C TRP A 45 18.54 12.03 -16.12
N GLN A 46 18.15 13.17 -16.68
CA GLN A 46 17.40 14.21 -15.98
C GLN A 46 15.91 13.99 -16.25
N ILE A 47 15.28 13.13 -15.46
CA ILE A 47 13.86 12.80 -15.59
C ILE A 47 13.01 13.91 -14.95
N GLY A 48 12.16 14.54 -15.75
CA GLY A 48 11.32 15.66 -15.33
C GLY A 48 9.96 15.68 -16.01
N CYS A 49 9.18 16.71 -15.70
CA CYS A 49 7.88 16.95 -16.32
C CYS A 49 7.75 18.43 -16.70
N TYR A 50 7.19 18.72 -17.86
CA TYR A 50 6.83 20.07 -18.26
C TYR A 50 5.62 20.55 -17.45
N THR A 51 5.41 21.87 -17.34
CA THR A 51 4.19 22.43 -16.73
C THR A 51 2.91 22.13 -17.53
N ARG A 52 3.04 21.66 -18.77
CA ARG A 52 1.94 21.47 -19.73
C ARG A 52 0.78 20.58 -19.25
N PRO A 53 0.98 19.46 -18.52
CA PRO A 53 -0.15 18.66 -18.01
C PRO A 53 -1.09 19.45 -17.09
N TRP A 54 -0.62 20.56 -16.52
CA TRP A 54 -1.40 21.48 -15.69
C TRP A 54 -1.63 22.84 -16.38
N ALA A 55 -1.68 22.88 -17.72
CA ALA A 55 -1.80 24.13 -18.48
C ALA A 55 -3.04 24.99 -18.13
N ASN A 56 -4.07 24.41 -17.51
CA ASN A 56 -5.25 25.13 -17.04
C ASN A 56 -5.04 25.85 -15.69
N TYR A 57 -3.84 25.74 -15.10
CA TYR A 57 -3.47 26.33 -13.83
C TYR A 57 -2.26 27.25 -13.96
N ASP A 58 -2.09 28.12 -12.98
CA ASP A 58 -0.87 28.90 -12.80
C ASP A 58 0.34 27.96 -12.63
N TYR A 59 1.48 28.34 -13.20
CA TYR A 59 2.67 27.50 -13.23
C TYR A 59 3.16 27.10 -11.83
N ARG A 60 2.87 27.88 -10.79
CA ARG A 60 3.20 27.54 -9.40
C ARG A 60 2.47 26.27 -8.94
N VAL A 61 1.21 26.10 -9.34
CA VAL A 61 0.43 24.86 -9.09
C VAL A 61 1.08 23.69 -9.81
N ALA A 62 1.52 23.89 -11.06
CA ALA A 62 2.24 22.87 -11.80
C ALA A 62 3.56 22.49 -11.12
N LEU A 63 4.33 23.48 -10.63
CA LEU A 63 5.58 23.23 -9.91
C LEU A 63 5.36 22.47 -8.59
N ASP A 64 4.31 22.81 -7.83
CA ASP A 64 3.91 22.07 -6.63
C ASP A 64 3.59 20.60 -6.98
N ALA A 65 2.80 20.38 -8.03
CA ALA A 65 2.44 19.05 -8.49
C ALA A 65 3.65 18.24 -9.00
N ILE A 66 4.59 18.87 -9.71
CA ILE A 66 5.84 18.24 -10.17
C ILE A 66 6.70 17.83 -8.98
N ALA A 67 6.87 18.70 -7.98
CA ALA A 67 7.59 18.35 -6.76
C ALA A 67 6.90 17.22 -5.99
N GLN A 68 5.58 17.27 -5.84
CA GLN A 68 4.77 16.25 -5.17
C GLN A 68 4.83 14.89 -5.88
N ALA A 69 4.92 14.87 -7.21
CA ALA A 69 5.13 13.65 -8.00
C ALA A 69 6.55 13.05 -7.85
N GLY A 70 7.46 13.76 -7.18
CA GLY A 70 8.80 13.30 -6.83
C GLY A 70 9.87 13.58 -7.88
N PHE A 71 9.64 14.54 -8.79
CA PHE A 71 10.66 14.93 -9.77
C PHE A 71 11.70 15.88 -9.15
N LYS A 72 12.93 15.83 -9.67
CA LYS A 72 13.97 16.84 -9.40
C LYS A 72 14.06 17.91 -10.48
N TYR A 73 13.42 17.67 -11.63
CA TYR A 73 13.52 18.51 -12.82
C TYR A 73 12.13 18.94 -13.29
N ALA A 74 11.98 20.23 -13.60
CA ALA A 74 10.76 20.83 -14.11
C ALA A 74 11.03 21.58 -15.42
N GLY A 75 10.45 21.10 -16.51
CA GLY A 75 10.44 21.85 -17.76
C GLY A 75 9.39 22.96 -17.72
N LEU A 76 9.69 24.13 -18.27
CA LEU A 76 8.73 25.24 -18.30
C LEU A 76 8.10 25.33 -19.69
N MET A 77 6.77 25.24 -19.78
CA MET A 77 6.05 25.26 -21.05
C MET A 77 4.74 26.03 -20.88
N THR A 78 3.59 25.41 -21.16
CA THR A 78 2.30 26.08 -21.11
C THR A 78 1.81 26.23 -19.68
N THR A 79 1.05 27.29 -19.44
CA THR A 79 0.43 27.63 -18.16
C THR A 79 -0.76 28.55 -18.41
N LYS A 80 -1.69 28.62 -17.46
CA LYS A 80 -2.75 29.63 -17.47
C LYS A 80 -2.11 30.98 -17.16
N SER A 81 -2.03 31.82 -18.18
CA SER A 81 -1.47 33.17 -18.10
C SER A 81 -2.26 34.11 -19.01
N GLU A 82 -2.56 35.30 -18.53
CA GLU A 82 -3.26 36.32 -19.31
C GLU A 82 -2.41 36.89 -20.46
N LYS A 83 -1.08 36.70 -20.44
CA LYS A 83 -0.15 37.27 -21.42
C LYS A 83 0.07 36.37 -22.64
N SER A 84 0.62 35.16 -22.44
CA SER A 84 1.14 34.35 -23.57
C SER A 84 0.89 32.84 -23.48
N ASN A 85 0.11 32.37 -22.50
CA ASN A 85 -0.08 30.94 -22.19
C ASN A 85 1.21 30.12 -21.98
N LEU A 86 2.36 30.79 -21.86
CA LEU A 86 3.68 30.22 -21.65
C LEU A 86 4.27 30.78 -20.37
N VAL A 87 5.06 29.97 -19.67
CA VAL A 87 5.75 30.42 -18.45
C VAL A 87 6.79 31.49 -18.77
N ILE A 88 7.58 31.27 -19.84
CA ILE A 88 8.55 32.25 -20.38
C ILE A 88 8.25 32.41 -21.88
N SER A 89 8.17 33.65 -22.33
CA SER A 89 8.02 34.03 -23.74
C SER A 89 8.87 35.26 -24.06
N VAL A 90 8.85 35.70 -25.33
CA VAL A 90 9.55 36.91 -25.78
C VAL A 90 9.03 38.17 -25.06
N ASP A 91 7.82 38.13 -24.53
CA ASP A 91 7.21 39.25 -23.81
C ASP A 91 7.55 39.25 -22.31
N THR A 92 8.09 38.14 -21.78
CA THR A 92 8.55 38.05 -20.39
C THR A 92 9.69 39.04 -20.14
N THR A 93 9.64 39.72 -19.00
CA THR A 93 10.72 40.59 -18.50
C THR A 93 11.78 39.79 -17.76
N LEU A 94 12.98 40.37 -17.61
CA LEU A 94 14.07 39.69 -16.90
C LEU A 94 13.72 39.45 -15.43
N GLU A 95 13.04 40.41 -14.78
CA GLU A 95 12.59 40.28 -13.39
C GLU A 95 11.56 39.16 -13.21
N GLU A 96 10.61 39.03 -14.14
CA GLU A 96 9.64 37.92 -14.15
C GLU A 96 10.35 36.57 -14.31
N ALA A 97 11.31 36.48 -15.23
CA ALA A 97 12.10 35.27 -15.42
C ALA A 97 12.90 34.89 -14.16
N GLN A 98 13.55 35.85 -13.51
CA GLN A 98 14.22 35.61 -12.23
C GLN A 98 13.24 35.14 -11.14
N GLN A 99 12.02 35.68 -11.10
CA GLN A 99 10.99 35.23 -10.16
C GLN A 99 10.56 33.79 -10.43
N VAL A 100 10.37 33.40 -11.69
CA VAL A 100 10.11 32.01 -12.06
C VAL A 100 11.25 31.10 -11.59
N GLY A 101 12.50 31.48 -11.82
CA GLY A 101 13.67 30.75 -11.34
C GLY A 101 13.70 30.59 -9.81
N ARG A 102 13.29 31.62 -9.05
CA ARG A 102 13.14 31.54 -7.58
C ARG A 102 12.05 30.55 -7.16
N GLU A 103 10.89 30.55 -7.82
CA GLU A 103 9.78 29.64 -7.51
C GLU A 103 10.13 28.17 -7.78
N VAL A 104 10.90 27.90 -8.84
CA VAL A 104 11.45 26.56 -9.13
C VAL A 104 12.41 26.13 -8.01
N LYS A 105 13.40 26.96 -7.68
CA LYS A 105 14.39 26.66 -6.63
C LYS A 105 13.76 26.45 -5.26
N LYS A 106 12.73 27.23 -4.92
CA LYS A 106 11.96 27.12 -3.67
C LYS A 106 11.39 25.71 -3.44
N ARG A 107 11.15 24.95 -4.51
CA ARG A 107 10.61 23.59 -4.48
C ARG A 107 11.68 22.50 -4.67
N GLY A 108 12.97 22.87 -4.67
CA GLY A 108 14.07 21.93 -4.88
C GLY A 108 14.18 21.41 -6.32
N LEU A 109 13.55 22.11 -7.29
CA LEU A 109 13.53 21.71 -8.70
C LEU A 109 14.67 22.39 -9.49
N LYS A 110 15.10 21.76 -10.58
CA LYS A 110 16.03 22.31 -11.59
C LYS A 110 15.32 22.46 -12.94
N VAL A 111 15.75 23.41 -13.77
CA VAL A 111 15.14 23.69 -15.08
C VAL A 111 16.02 23.13 -16.21
N PRO A 112 15.73 21.92 -16.73
CA PRO A 112 16.51 21.38 -17.85
C PRO A 112 16.16 22.07 -19.17
N SER A 113 14.92 22.50 -19.36
CA SER A 113 14.44 23.06 -20.62
C SER A 113 13.24 23.99 -20.47
N ILE A 114 13.17 24.99 -21.35
CA ILE A 114 12.04 25.92 -21.49
C ILE A 114 11.56 25.91 -22.94
N TYR A 115 10.26 25.80 -23.16
CA TYR A 115 9.66 26.03 -24.47
C TYR A 115 9.40 27.52 -24.69
N GLY A 116 10.18 28.15 -25.58
CA GLY A 116 10.16 29.61 -25.77
C GLY A 116 9.09 30.15 -26.73
N GLY A 117 8.36 29.27 -27.42
CA GLY A 117 7.34 29.67 -28.38
C GLY A 117 7.92 30.33 -29.65
N GLY A 118 7.27 31.40 -30.10
CA GLY A 118 7.61 32.10 -31.35
C GLY A 118 8.55 33.30 -31.15
N ILE A 119 9.31 33.63 -32.20
CA ILE A 119 10.12 34.85 -32.30
C ILE A 119 9.59 35.74 -33.43
N PRO A 120 9.75 37.08 -33.35
CA PRO A 120 9.06 38.01 -34.25
C PRO A 120 9.76 38.19 -35.61
N VAL A 121 10.21 37.08 -36.23
CA VAL A 121 10.88 37.08 -37.56
C VAL A 121 9.98 37.56 -38.69
N ALA A 122 8.65 37.52 -38.49
CA ALA A 122 7.69 38.10 -39.42
C ALA A 122 7.80 39.64 -39.52
N LYS A 123 8.34 40.30 -38.49
CA LYS A 123 8.59 41.75 -38.52
C LYS A 123 9.87 42.08 -39.28
N SER A 124 10.96 41.38 -38.96
CA SER A 124 12.24 41.42 -39.67
C SER A 124 13.20 40.38 -39.09
N LEU A 125 14.29 40.08 -39.80
CA LEU A 125 15.38 39.26 -39.26
C LEU A 125 15.94 39.85 -37.95
N LYS A 126 16.17 41.17 -37.92
CA LYS A 126 16.67 41.87 -36.73
C LYS A 126 15.73 41.71 -35.54
N ALA A 127 14.43 41.90 -35.73
CA ALA A 127 13.45 41.68 -34.67
C ALA A 127 13.47 40.23 -34.16
N GLY A 128 13.63 39.26 -35.08
CA GLY A 128 13.81 37.86 -34.73
C GLY A 128 15.04 37.59 -33.85
N ILE A 129 16.20 38.15 -34.22
CA ILE A 129 17.45 38.06 -33.47
C ILE A 129 17.29 38.70 -32.09
N ASP A 130 16.79 39.94 -32.02
CA ASP A 130 16.62 40.68 -30.77
C ASP A 130 15.64 39.95 -29.83
N GLY A 131 14.54 39.42 -30.38
CA GLY A 131 13.58 38.62 -29.62
C GLY A 131 14.14 37.31 -29.11
N LEU A 132 14.97 36.62 -29.90
CA LEU A 132 15.62 35.38 -29.48
C LEU A 132 16.69 35.64 -28.41
N LYS A 133 17.48 36.71 -28.52
CA LYS A 133 18.43 37.12 -27.47
C LYS A 133 17.72 37.41 -26.14
N LYS A 134 16.59 38.12 -26.18
CA LYS A 134 15.76 38.36 -24.99
C LYS A 134 15.24 37.05 -24.38
N LEU A 135 14.78 36.11 -25.20
CA LEU A 135 14.39 34.77 -24.73
C LEU A 135 15.54 34.01 -24.08
N ILE A 136 16.74 34.07 -24.67
CA ILE A 136 17.95 33.44 -24.13
C ILE A 136 18.28 34.03 -22.75
N ASP A 137 18.25 35.36 -22.61
CA ASP A 137 18.50 36.03 -21.32
C ASP A 137 17.48 35.63 -20.25
N ASN A 138 16.19 35.57 -20.61
CA ASN A 138 15.14 35.11 -19.71
C ASN A 138 15.34 33.64 -19.30
N CYS A 139 15.70 32.77 -20.25
CA CYS A 139 15.97 31.36 -19.94
C CYS A 139 17.17 31.19 -19.01
N ALA A 140 18.25 31.93 -19.26
CA ALA A 140 19.43 31.94 -18.39
C ALA A 140 19.09 32.46 -16.99
N ALA A 141 18.27 33.51 -16.88
CA ALA A 141 17.80 34.06 -15.60
C ALA A 141 16.94 33.07 -14.79
N CYS A 142 16.16 32.22 -15.46
CA CYS A 142 15.44 31.11 -14.84
C CYS A 142 16.35 29.95 -14.40
N GLY A 143 17.60 29.93 -14.86
CA GLY A 143 18.54 28.81 -14.64
C GLY A 143 18.33 27.63 -15.58
N ALA A 144 17.75 27.86 -16.77
CA ALA A 144 17.56 26.82 -17.77
C ALA A 144 18.89 26.38 -18.41
N LYS A 145 18.92 25.14 -18.93
CA LYS A 145 20.06 24.61 -19.70
C LYS A 145 19.80 24.52 -21.20
N ASN A 146 18.54 24.52 -21.61
CA ASN A 146 18.15 24.47 -23.00
C ASN A 146 16.91 25.34 -23.29
N LEU A 147 16.92 26.04 -24.43
CA LEU A 147 15.77 26.70 -25.02
C LEU A 147 15.22 25.83 -26.17
N LEU A 148 14.03 25.27 -25.94
CA LEU A 148 13.31 24.44 -26.90
C LEU A 148 12.41 25.31 -27.79
N MET A 149 12.61 25.21 -29.09
CA MET A 149 11.88 25.92 -30.13
C MET A 149 10.95 24.98 -30.91
N GLY A 150 9.75 25.45 -31.26
CA GLY A 150 8.78 24.67 -32.04
C GLY A 150 9.05 24.63 -33.54
N GLY A 151 10.00 25.41 -34.05
CA GLY A 151 10.20 25.61 -35.49
C GLY A 151 9.11 26.49 -36.11
N THR A 152 8.99 26.44 -37.44
CA THR A 152 7.99 27.20 -38.19
C THR A 152 7.45 26.38 -39.37
N GLY A 153 6.12 26.30 -39.47
CA GLY A 153 5.45 25.73 -40.64
C GLY A 153 5.26 26.71 -41.79
N ASN A 154 5.64 27.98 -41.62
CA ASN A 154 5.51 28.99 -42.67
C ASN A 154 6.77 28.98 -43.56
N GLU A 155 6.64 28.46 -44.77
CA GLU A 155 7.72 28.38 -45.78
C GLU A 155 8.39 29.74 -46.04
N LYS A 156 7.63 30.84 -46.05
CA LYS A 156 8.16 32.19 -46.30
C LYS A 156 9.08 32.65 -45.16
N LEU A 157 8.83 32.18 -43.94
CA LEU A 157 9.61 32.56 -42.76
C LEU A 157 10.70 31.55 -42.41
N PHE A 158 10.68 30.35 -43.01
CA PHE A 158 11.59 29.25 -42.66
C PHE A 158 13.06 29.66 -42.68
N LYS A 159 13.55 30.21 -43.80
CA LYS A 159 14.95 30.66 -43.90
C LYS A 159 15.29 31.76 -42.90
N LEU A 160 14.40 32.72 -42.70
CA LEU A 160 14.60 33.83 -41.75
C LEU A 160 14.63 33.34 -40.30
N TYR A 161 13.77 32.38 -39.95
CA TYR A 161 13.67 31.79 -38.62
C TYR A 161 14.95 31.08 -38.22
N TYR A 162 15.45 30.19 -39.06
CA TYR A 162 16.69 29.45 -38.78
C TYR A 162 17.94 30.33 -38.93
N LYS A 163 17.91 31.36 -39.78
CA LYS A 163 18.97 32.38 -39.78
C LYS A 163 19.03 33.12 -38.45
N ALA A 164 17.88 33.54 -37.89
CA ALA A 164 17.86 34.16 -36.56
C ALA A 164 18.40 33.24 -35.46
N ILE A 165 18.13 31.92 -35.54
CA ILE A 165 18.71 30.93 -34.63
C ILE A 165 20.22 30.87 -34.79
N ALA A 166 20.74 30.76 -36.02
CA ALA A 166 22.17 30.68 -36.29
C ALA A 166 22.93 31.88 -35.69
N GLU A 167 22.41 33.09 -35.90
CA GLU A 167 23.00 34.36 -35.41
C GLU A 167 22.95 34.51 -33.87
N CYS A 168 22.21 33.64 -33.18
CA CYS A 168 22.06 33.65 -31.72
C CYS A 168 22.72 32.45 -31.03
N CYS A 169 23.28 31.49 -31.78
CA CYS A 169 23.83 30.27 -31.19
C CYS A 169 25.05 30.52 -30.30
N ASP A 170 25.98 31.38 -30.74
CA ASP A 170 27.14 31.81 -29.94
C ASP A 170 26.69 32.54 -28.68
N TYR A 171 25.73 33.46 -28.81
CA TYR A 171 25.18 34.20 -27.68
C TYR A 171 24.51 33.27 -26.65
N ALA A 172 23.80 32.23 -27.09
CA ALA A 172 23.24 31.23 -26.20
C ALA A 172 24.35 30.42 -25.49
N GLU A 173 25.42 30.07 -26.21
CA GLU A 173 26.56 29.33 -25.66
C GLU A 173 27.29 30.15 -24.59
N GLU A 174 27.52 31.45 -24.82
CA GLU A 174 28.08 32.40 -23.85
C GLU A 174 27.25 32.48 -22.56
N LYS A 175 25.94 32.29 -22.67
CA LYS A 175 24.99 32.26 -21.54
C LYS A 175 24.85 30.88 -20.90
N GLY A 176 25.57 29.87 -21.41
CA GLY A 176 25.52 28.49 -20.93
C GLY A 176 24.22 27.77 -21.27
N LEU A 177 23.59 28.14 -22.39
CA LEU A 177 22.28 27.65 -22.84
C LEU A 177 22.40 27.00 -24.23
N GLY A 178 21.88 25.77 -24.36
CA GLY A 178 21.68 25.14 -25.67
C GLY A 178 20.41 25.65 -26.35
N ILE A 179 20.38 25.65 -27.68
CA ILE A 179 19.14 25.85 -28.45
C ILE A 179 18.76 24.51 -29.10
N SER A 180 17.48 24.16 -29.08
CA SER A 180 17.02 22.96 -29.77
C SER A 180 15.68 23.15 -30.46
N ILE A 181 15.42 22.26 -31.41
CA ILE A 181 14.11 22.09 -32.05
C ILE A 181 13.59 20.67 -31.81
N LYS A 182 12.28 20.48 -31.97
CA LYS A 182 11.67 19.15 -31.90
C LYS A 182 10.81 18.87 -33.13
N PRO A 183 10.50 17.59 -33.42
CA PRO A 183 9.38 17.21 -34.26
C PRO A 183 8.11 18.01 -33.88
N HIS A 184 7.66 18.95 -34.71
CA HIS A 184 6.58 19.88 -34.36
C HIS A 184 5.91 20.54 -35.58
N GLY A 185 5.33 19.70 -36.45
CA GLY A 185 4.48 20.13 -37.56
C GLY A 185 5.18 20.89 -38.67
N GLY A 186 4.48 21.08 -39.78
CA GLY A 186 4.99 21.84 -40.93
C GLY A 186 6.30 21.25 -41.48
N LEU A 187 7.36 22.07 -41.45
CA LEU A 187 8.65 21.78 -42.09
C LEU A 187 9.68 21.11 -41.15
N ASN A 188 9.28 20.77 -39.93
CA ASN A 188 10.10 20.04 -38.94
C ASN A 188 9.25 19.01 -38.18
N ALA A 189 8.35 18.32 -38.86
CA ALA A 189 7.45 17.31 -38.28
C ALA A 189 8.12 15.95 -38.00
N THR A 190 9.22 15.63 -38.69
CA THR A 190 9.92 14.33 -38.60
C THR A 190 11.42 14.49 -38.31
N GLY A 191 12.08 13.40 -37.92
CA GLY A 191 13.53 13.34 -37.71
C GLY A 191 14.35 13.81 -38.91
N PRO A 192 14.09 13.35 -40.16
CA PRO A 192 14.81 13.83 -41.34
C PRO A 192 14.65 15.33 -41.58
N GLN A 193 13.45 15.87 -41.36
CA GLN A 193 13.20 17.30 -41.50
C GLN A 193 13.95 18.11 -40.42
N CYS A 194 13.97 17.61 -39.18
CA CYS A 194 14.76 18.21 -38.10
C CYS A 194 16.26 18.16 -38.43
N ARG A 195 16.81 17.02 -38.88
CA ARG A 195 18.21 16.92 -39.31
C ARG A 195 18.57 17.97 -40.36
N LYS A 196 17.74 18.11 -41.40
CA LYS A 196 17.95 19.11 -42.46
C LYS A 196 18.06 20.53 -41.90
N THR A 197 17.26 20.86 -40.88
CA THR A 197 17.35 22.17 -40.22
C THR A 197 18.59 22.34 -39.35
N ILE A 198 19.06 21.28 -38.68
CA ILE A 198 20.35 21.32 -37.96
C ILE A 198 21.51 21.55 -38.93
N GLU A 199 21.55 20.79 -40.04
CA GLU A 199 22.57 20.91 -41.08
C GLU A 199 22.57 22.29 -41.74
N MET A 200 21.39 22.87 -41.97
CA MET A 200 21.25 24.22 -42.53
C MET A 200 21.78 25.31 -41.58
N VAL A 201 21.57 25.16 -40.26
CA VAL A 201 22.10 26.10 -39.26
C VAL A 201 23.61 25.90 -39.07
N GLY A 202 24.08 24.65 -39.13
CA GLY A 202 25.51 24.32 -39.14
C GLY A 202 26.26 24.69 -37.85
N HIS A 203 25.58 24.72 -36.70
CA HIS A 203 26.15 25.17 -35.44
C HIS A 203 26.07 24.12 -34.32
N ARG A 204 27.16 23.90 -33.58
CA ARG A 204 27.26 22.86 -32.53
C ARG A 204 26.30 23.05 -31.35
N ASN A 205 26.00 24.31 -31.00
CA ASN A 205 25.08 24.68 -29.93
C ASN A 205 23.59 24.61 -30.33
N PHE A 206 23.29 24.02 -31.49
CA PHE A 206 21.93 23.81 -31.98
C PHE A 206 21.66 22.32 -32.22
N GLY A 207 20.72 21.75 -31.47
CA GLY A 207 20.45 20.30 -31.46
C GLY A 207 18.96 19.93 -31.57
N ILE A 208 18.67 18.65 -31.41
CA ILE A 208 17.32 18.09 -31.49
C ILE A 208 16.83 17.66 -30.10
N TRP A 209 15.64 18.13 -29.74
CA TRP A 209 14.87 17.64 -28.60
C TRP A 209 13.82 16.65 -29.11
N TYR A 210 14.17 15.36 -29.19
CA TYR A 210 13.34 14.39 -29.92
C TYR A 210 11.96 14.19 -29.28
N ASP A 211 10.90 14.06 -30.09
CA ASP A 211 9.51 13.95 -29.61
C ASP A 211 8.79 12.86 -30.42
N PRO A 212 8.78 11.60 -29.93
CA PRO A 212 8.21 10.48 -30.67
C PRO A 212 6.68 10.58 -30.82
N GLY A 213 5.99 11.14 -29.81
CA GLY A 213 4.55 11.36 -29.89
C GLY A 213 4.17 12.33 -31.01
N ASN A 214 4.99 13.36 -31.26
CA ASN A 214 4.77 14.27 -32.39
C ASN A 214 5.08 13.64 -33.74
N VAL A 215 6.07 12.75 -33.85
CA VAL A 215 6.34 12.03 -35.10
C VAL A 215 5.08 11.27 -35.55
N TYR A 216 4.43 10.53 -34.65
CA TYR A 216 3.12 9.93 -34.94
C TYR A 216 2.04 10.99 -35.21
N TYR A 217 1.91 12.00 -34.35
CA TYR A 217 0.82 12.99 -34.46
C TYR A 217 0.79 13.71 -35.80
N TYR A 218 1.96 14.17 -36.28
CA TYR A 218 2.05 14.94 -37.53
C TYR A 218 2.13 14.06 -38.79
N SER A 219 2.54 12.80 -38.65
CA SER A 219 2.40 11.80 -39.73
C SER A 219 1.03 11.11 -39.74
N ASN A 220 0.09 11.51 -38.87
CA ASN A 220 -1.21 10.85 -38.71
C ASN A 220 -1.11 9.34 -38.36
N GLY A 221 -0.02 8.92 -37.74
CA GLY A 221 0.28 7.52 -37.41
C GLY A 221 1.02 6.76 -38.50
N GLU A 222 1.33 7.38 -39.65
CA GLU A 222 1.96 6.69 -40.79
C GLU A 222 3.47 6.47 -40.61
N ARG A 223 4.11 7.22 -39.70
CA ARG A 223 5.54 7.12 -39.45
C ARG A 223 5.82 6.67 -38.02
N ASP A 224 6.43 5.51 -37.89
CA ASP A 224 6.83 4.96 -36.60
C ASP A 224 8.08 5.70 -36.04
N PRO A 225 8.04 6.19 -34.78
CA PRO A 225 9.20 6.78 -34.13
C PRO A 225 10.41 5.85 -33.98
N VAL A 226 10.22 4.52 -33.99
CA VAL A 226 11.31 3.53 -33.98
C VAL A 226 12.11 3.63 -35.28
N ASP A 227 11.42 3.79 -36.42
CA ASP A 227 12.05 3.96 -37.74
C ASP A 227 12.55 5.40 -37.97
N ASP A 228 11.95 6.37 -37.30
CA ASP A 228 12.36 7.78 -37.39
C ASP A 228 13.61 8.09 -36.53
N ALA A 229 13.75 7.46 -35.36
CA ALA A 229 14.81 7.77 -34.41
C ALA A 229 16.26 7.65 -34.97
N PRO A 230 16.63 6.63 -35.78
CA PRO A 230 17.95 6.54 -36.39
C PRO A 230 18.31 7.74 -37.26
N THR A 231 17.29 8.44 -37.80
CA THR A 231 17.52 9.60 -38.67
C THR A 231 18.04 10.81 -37.90
N VAL A 232 18.08 10.80 -36.56
CA VAL A 232 18.60 11.89 -35.73
C VAL A 232 19.84 11.51 -34.92
N ASP A 233 20.50 10.40 -35.27
CA ASP A 233 21.76 9.96 -34.67
C ASP A 233 22.80 11.10 -34.63
N GLY A 234 23.43 11.27 -33.46
CA GLY A 234 24.45 12.28 -33.17
C GLY A 234 23.91 13.68 -32.83
N LEU A 235 22.61 13.92 -32.97
CA LEU A 235 22.04 15.28 -32.88
C LEU A 235 21.13 15.52 -31.67
N VAL A 236 20.76 14.46 -30.93
CA VAL A 236 19.76 14.55 -29.85
C VAL A 236 20.40 15.06 -28.55
N VAL A 237 19.85 16.15 -28.02
CA VAL A 237 20.29 16.83 -26.78
C VAL A 237 19.28 16.72 -25.64
N GLY A 238 18.08 16.23 -25.92
CA GLY A 238 17.01 15.99 -24.96
C GLY A 238 15.83 15.28 -25.62
N MET A 239 14.84 14.86 -24.83
CA MET A 239 13.66 14.18 -25.34
C MET A 239 12.39 14.63 -24.64
N CYS A 240 11.35 14.90 -25.41
CA CYS A 240 9.98 14.99 -24.90
C CYS A 240 9.44 13.58 -24.71
N ILE A 241 9.01 13.26 -23.49
CA ILE A 241 8.30 12.00 -23.23
C ILE A 241 6.81 12.26 -23.49
N LYS A 242 6.38 11.85 -24.68
CA LYS A 242 5.05 12.09 -25.23
C LYS A 242 4.64 10.87 -26.02
N ASP A 243 3.47 10.33 -25.69
CA ASP A 243 2.94 9.13 -26.31
C ASP A 243 1.77 9.51 -27.23
N TYR A 244 1.32 8.55 -28.03
CA TYR A 244 0.32 8.76 -29.05
C TYR A 244 -0.71 7.62 -29.07
N LYS A 245 -1.97 7.98 -29.26
CA LYS A 245 -3.05 7.03 -29.56
C LYS A 245 -3.80 7.52 -30.79
N HIS A 246 -3.93 6.64 -31.78
CA HIS A 246 -4.67 6.97 -32.99
C HIS A 246 -6.18 7.14 -32.69
N PRO A 247 -6.87 8.10 -33.32
CA PRO A 247 -6.33 9.18 -34.16
C PRO A 247 -5.93 10.43 -33.35
N LYS A 248 -4.77 11.02 -33.67
CA LYS A 248 -4.36 12.37 -33.20
C LYS A 248 -4.54 12.67 -31.71
N ASN A 249 -4.39 11.68 -30.83
CA ASN A 249 -4.45 11.90 -29.39
C ASN A 249 -3.06 11.75 -28.77
N VAL A 250 -2.56 12.82 -28.16
CA VAL A 250 -1.31 12.84 -27.40
C VAL A 250 -1.51 13.15 -25.91
N ALA A 251 -2.75 13.45 -25.51
CA ALA A 251 -3.12 13.71 -24.12
C ALA A 251 -3.36 12.38 -23.38
N ILE A 252 -2.31 11.55 -23.35
CA ILE A 252 -2.31 10.23 -22.73
C ILE A 252 -1.04 10.04 -21.90
N THR A 253 -1.09 9.16 -20.92
CA THR A 253 0.07 8.84 -20.07
C THR A 253 1.09 8.03 -20.86
N PRO A 254 2.36 8.46 -20.94
CA PRO A 254 3.37 7.70 -21.65
C PRO A 254 3.56 6.28 -21.12
N GLY A 255 3.60 5.31 -22.04
CA GLY A 255 3.58 3.88 -21.76
C GLY A 255 2.18 3.26 -21.90
N THR A 256 1.19 4.01 -22.40
CA THR A 256 -0.20 3.52 -22.59
C THR A 256 -0.71 3.69 -24.02
N GLY A 257 0.08 4.32 -24.89
CA GLY A 257 -0.20 4.51 -26.30
C GLY A 257 0.61 3.59 -27.20
N GLN A 258 0.98 4.10 -28.36
CA GLN A 258 1.58 3.38 -29.47
C GLN A 258 3.10 3.52 -29.53
N VAL A 259 3.70 4.48 -28.81
CA VAL A 259 5.15 4.66 -28.84
C VAL A 259 5.85 3.50 -28.13
N ASP A 260 6.65 2.73 -28.88
CA ASP A 260 7.60 1.77 -28.32
C ASP A 260 8.81 2.52 -27.76
N PHE A 261 8.64 3.06 -26.55
CA PHE A 261 9.70 3.79 -25.85
C PHE A 261 10.98 2.96 -25.68
N PRO A 262 10.96 1.66 -25.29
CA PRO A 262 12.16 0.82 -25.27
C PRO A 262 12.93 0.82 -26.60
N ALA A 263 12.27 0.57 -27.72
CA ALA A 263 12.93 0.51 -29.03
C ALA A 263 13.44 1.88 -29.47
N VAL A 264 12.64 2.94 -29.34
CA VAL A 264 13.07 4.32 -29.61
C VAL A 264 14.29 4.67 -28.77
N PHE A 265 14.28 4.35 -27.48
CA PHE A 265 15.36 4.67 -26.56
C PHE A 265 16.63 3.85 -26.86
N ALA A 266 16.49 2.61 -27.32
CA ALA A 266 17.61 1.80 -27.79
C ALA A 266 18.27 2.40 -29.04
N HIS A 267 17.48 2.88 -30.00
CA HIS A 267 17.98 3.58 -31.18
C HIS A 267 18.69 4.88 -30.81
N LEU A 268 18.06 5.74 -30.00
CA LEU A 268 18.67 6.99 -29.57
C LEU A 268 19.99 6.78 -28.82
N LYS A 269 20.08 5.74 -27.97
CA LYS A 269 21.34 5.34 -27.32
C LYS A 269 22.41 4.92 -28.33
N LYS A 270 22.04 4.13 -29.34
CA LYS A 270 22.94 3.73 -30.44
C LYS A 270 23.42 4.95 -31.22
N GLY A 271 22.55 5.94 -31.40
CA GLY A 271 22.85 7.24 -31.99
C GLY A 271 23.62 8.23 -31.10
N GLY A 272 24.04 7.82 -29.89
CA GLY A 272 24.89 8.63 -29.02
C GLY A 272 24.17 9.37 -27.88
N PHE A 273 22.83 9.40 -27.86
CA PHE A 273 22.07 9.97 -26.74
C PHE A 273 22.04 8.97 -25.58
N THR A 274 23.06 9.02 -24.72
CA THR A 274 23.29 8.06 -23.62
C THR A 274 23.08 8.65 -22.23
N ARG A 275 22.85 9.97 -22.17
CA ARG A 275 22.58 10.77 -20.98
C ARG A 275 21.79 12.02 -21.38
N GLY A 276 21.15 12.68 -20.42
CA GLY A 276 20.51 13.98 -20.63
C GLY A 276 19.03 14.03 -20.25
N PRO A 277 18.31 15.09 -20.65
CA PRO A 277 16.95 15.34 -20.20
C PRO A 277 15.89 14.48 -20.87
N LEU A 278 15.01 13.90 -20.04
CA LEU A 278 13.80 13.18 -20.43
C LEU A 278 12.61 13.85 -19.76
N ILE A 279 11.92 14.74 -20.49
CA ILE A 279 10.93 15.63 -19.90
C ILE A 279 9.54 15.30 -20.43
N ILE A 280 8.66 14.88 -19.53
CA ILE A 280 7.28 14.50 -19.84
C ILE A 280 6.49 15.71 -20.33
N GLU A 281 5.91 15.62 -21.52
CA GLU A 281 5.17 16.72 -22.13
C GLU A 281 3.66 16.57 -21.97
N CYS A 282 3.15 15.34 -22.04
CA CYS A 282 1.72 15.04 -21.94
C CYS A 282 1.47 13.89 -20.98
N LEU A 283 0.30 13.94 -20.36
CA LEU A 283 -0.26 12.91 -19.49
C LEU A 283 -1.76 12.79 -19.80
N ASP A 284 -2.38 11.69 -19.39
CA ASP A 284 -3.84 11.58 -19.35
C ASP A 284 -4.42 12.71 -18.48
N PRO A 285 -5.29 13.58 -19.02
CA PRO A 285 -5.78 14.76 -18.32
C PRO A 285 -6.70 14.38 -17.15
N GLY A 286 -6.71 15.22 -16.12
CA GLY A 286 -7.52 15.03 -14.92
C GLY A 286 -7.53 16.27 -14.04
N ASP A 287 -8.09 16.15 -12.84
CA ASP A 287 -7.81 17.10 -11.77
C ASP A 287 -6.33 17.02 -11.33
N VAL A 288 -5.89 17.97 -10.50
CA VAL A 288 -4.48 18.07 -10.09
C VAL A 288 -3.97 16.75 -9.49
N GLU A 289 -4.75 16.10 -8.63
CA GLU A 289 -4.40 14.84 -7.97
C GLU A 289 -4.29 13.67 -8.96
N ARG A 290 -5.25 13.52 -9.88
CA ARG A 290 -5.19 12.50 -10.93
C ARG A 290 -3.97 12.72 -11.81
N THR A 291 -3.66 13.95 -12.20
CA THR A 291 -2.50 14.24 -13.05
C THR A 291 -1.18 13.98 -12.31
N ILE A 292 -1.08 14.24 -10.99
CA ILE A 292 0.07 13.87 -10.15
C ILE A 292 0.30 12.35 -10.18
N ILE A 293 -0.78 11.56 -10.05
CA ILE A 293 -0.69 10.09 -10.10
C ILE A 293 -0.14 9.63 -11.46
N GLN A 294 -0.63 10.20 -12.57
CA GLN A 294 -0.13 9.87 -13.91
C GLN A 294 1.35 10.28 -14.07
N ALA A 295 1.72 11.47 -13.59
CA ALA A 295 3.10 11.95 -13.62
C ALA A 295 4.04 11.01 -12.84
N LYS A 296 3.61 10.53 -11.66
CA LYS A 296 4.37 9.56 -10.87
C LYS A 296 4.53 8.22 -11.59
N LYS A 297 3.48 7.72 -12.24
CA LYS A 297 3.56 6.49 -13.05
C LYS A 297 4.59 6.60 -14.17
N THR A 298 4.54 7.70 -14.93
CA THR A 298 5.49 7.93 -16.02
C THR A 298 6.91 8.16 -15.50
N ARG A 299 7.10 8.82 -14.36
CA ARG A 299 8.42 8.93 -13.71
C ARG A 299 9.03 7.57 -13.44
N LEU A 300 8.25 6.69 -12.78
CA LEU A 300 8.70 5.34 -12.42
C LEU A 300 9.01 4.50 -13.66
N PHE A 301 8.17 4.60 -14.70
CA PHE A 301 8.40 3.98 -16.00
C PHE A 301 9.74 4.43 -16.63
N LEU A 302 10.03 5.74 -16.62
CA LEU A 302 11.29 6.27 -17.16
C LEU A 302 12.49 5.88 -16.30
N GLU A 303 12.34 5.87 -14.97
CA GLU A 303 13.38 5.41 -14.04
C GLU A 303 13.75 3.94 -14.27
N GLU A 304 12.76 3.10 -14.59
CA GLU A 304 13.00 1.72 -15.01
C GLU A 304 13.70 1.65 -16.37
N LEU A 305 13.18 2.35 -17.38
CA LEU A 305 13.73 2.38 -18.74
C LEU A 305 15.19 2.86 -18.79
N THR A 306 15.56 3.78 -17.89
CA THR A 306 16.89 4.39 -17.81
C THR A 306 17.83 3.69 -16.84
N GLY A 307 17.33 2.76 -16.03
CA GLY A 307 18.09 2.13 -14.95
C GLY A 307 18.39 3.08 -13.78
N GLN A 308 17.66 4.19 -13.65
CA GLN A 308 17.77 5.17 -12.56
C GLN A 308 16.74 4.99 -11.44
N LYS A 309 15.94 3.92 -11.46
CA LYS A 309 15.09 3.53 -10.33
C LYS A 309 15.95 3.60 -9.08
N THR A 310 15.68 4.61 -8.25
CA THR A 310 16.43 4.84 -7.02
C THR A 310 16.31 3.55 -6.25
N SER A 311 17.44 2.88 -6.05
CA SER A 311 17.54 1.90 -5.00
C SER A 311 17.31 2.66 -3.70
N SER A 312 16.05 2.75 -3.24
CA SER A 312 15.81 2.44 -1.84
C SER A 312 16.61 1.17 -1.60
N SER A 313 17.56 1.20 -0.66
CA SER A 313 18.50 0.12 -0.39
C SER A 313 17.83 -1.26 -0.42
N SER A 314 17.82 -1.84 -1.60
CA SER A 314 17.60 -3.23 -1.91
C SER A 314 18.13 -3.33 -3.32
N LYS A 315 19.35 -3.82 -3.46
CA LYS A 315 19.82 -4.43 -4.70
C LYS A 315 18.64 -5.23 -5.27
N ARG A 316 18.27 -5.08 -6.55
CA ARG A 316 17.50 -6.15 -7.23
C ARG A 316 18.31 -7.42 -6.97
N PRO A 317 17.80 -8.39 -6.19
CA PRO A 317 18.54 -9.62 -6.04
C PRO A 317 18.55 -10.24 -7.44
N VAL A 318 19.71 -10.77 -7.82
CA VAL A 318 19.72 -12.05 -8.53
C VAL A 318 18.66 -12.92 -7.85
N ASN A 319 17.57 -13.28 -8.56
CA ASN A 319 16.43 -14.09 -8.13
C ASN A 319 16.58 -14.67 -6.71
N ALA A 320 16.28 -13.87 -5.68
CA ALA A 320 16.29 -14.40 -4.33
C ALA A 320 15.07 -15.31 -4.24
N GLU A 321 15.32 -16.61 -4.11
CA GLU A 321 14.26 -17.60 -4.02
C GLU A 321 13.40 -17.35 -2.78
N LEU A 322 12.08 -17.41 -2.96
CA LEU A 322 11.17 -17.36 -1.82
C LEU A 322 11.36 -18.62 -0.98
N THR A 323 11.65 -18.43 0.31
CA THR A 323 11.71 -19.52 1.28
C THR A 323 10.56 -19.41 2.27
N ALA A 324 10.04 -20.56 2.69
CA ALA A 324 9.06 -20.66 3.76
C ALA A 324 9.52 -21.69 4.81
N GLY A 325 9.32 -21.36 6.08
CA GLY A 325 9.56 -22.28 7.19
C GLY A 325 8.30 -22.44 8.02
N LEU A 326 8.02 -23.67 8.46
CA LEU A 326 6.79 -24.05 9.13
C LEU A 326 7.06 -24.60 10.53
N ALA A 327 6.21 -24.24 11.48
CA ALA A 327 6.20 -24.85 12.80
C ALA A 327 4.80 -24.84 13.43
N VAL A 328 4.58 -25.77 14.34
CA VAL A 328 3.34 -25.94 15.10
C VAL A 328 3.69 -26.16 16.57
N VAL A 329 2.98 -25.47 17.48
CA VAL A 329 3.13 -25.61 18.93
C VAL A 329 1.74 -25.73 19.56
N ASP A 330 1.60 -26.63 20.53
CA ASP A 330 0.39 -26.73 21.34
C ASP A 330 0.24 -25.50 22.26
N ILE A 331 -0.91 -24.85 22.21
CA ILE A 331 -1.31 -23.73 23.06
C ILE A 331 -2.47 -24.08 24.00
N THR A 332 -2.84 -25.35 24.13
CA THR A 332 -3.95 -25.80 24.96
C THR A 332 -3.73 -25.40 26.43
N PRO A 333 -4.69 -24.71 27.08
CA PRO A 333 -4.63 -24.41 28.51
C PRO A 333 -4.88 -25.65 29.38
N PRO A 334 -4.55 -25.60 30.68
CA PRO A 334 -4.96 -26.65 31.62
C PRO A 334 -6.48 -26.81 31.72
N VAL A 335 -6.92 -28.01 32.12
CA VAL A 335 -8.30 -28.27 32.55
C VAL A 335 -8.66 -27.35 33.73
N ASN A 336 -9.93 -26.98 33.84
CA ASN A 336 -10.49 -25.97 34.77
C ASN A 336 -10.06 -24.52 34.51
N TYR A 337 -9.31 -24.23 33.45
CA TYR A 337 -9.13 -22.84 33.01
C TYR A 337 -10.42 -22.33 32.32
N ARG A 338 -10.70 -21.03 32.46
CA ARG A 338 -11.92 -20.41 31.92
C ARG A 338 -11.95 -20.40 30.40
N MET A 339 -13.14 -20.58 29.83
CA MET A 339 -13.36 -20.61 28.39
C MET A 339 -13.99 -19.32 27.87
N SER A 340 -13.58 -18.89 26.68
CA SER A 340 -14.13 -17.70 26.00
C SER A 340 -15.37 -18.04 25.17
N GLY A 341 -16.01 -17.01 24.60
CA GLY A 341 -17.08 -17.13 23.58
C GLY A 341 -18.47 -16.74 24.06
N TYR A 342 -18.75 -16.92 25.35
CA TYR A 342 -20.10 -16.78 25.89
C TYR A 342 -20.12 -15.81 27.09
N PHE A 343 -21.24 -15.11 27.27
CA PHE A 343 -21.45 -14.13 28.35
C PHE A 343 -21.81 -14.79 29.68
N HIS A 344 -21.07 -15.83 30.08
CA HIS A 344 -21.16 -16.47 31.39
C HIS A 344 -19.88 -17.27 31.67
N GLU A 345 -19.63 -17.60 32.94
CA GLU A 345 -18.46 -18.38 33.32
C GLU A 345 -18.59 -19.82 32.82
N ARG A 346 -17.58 -20.27 32.06
CA ARG A 346 -17.43 -21.66 31.63
C ARG A 346 -16.04 -22.14 31.98
N LEU A 347 -15.96 -23.34 32.56
CA LEU A 347 -14.72 -24.00 32.91
C LEU A 347 -14.48 -25.19 31.99
N SER A 348 -13.25 -25.33 31.49
CA SER A 348 -12.90 -26.48 30.68
C SER A 348 -12.90 -27.77 31.50
N THR A 349 -13.55 -28.82 30.98
CA THR A 349 -13.57 -30.18 31.53
C THR A 349 -12.63 -31.12 30.78
N GLY A 350 -11.94 -30.64 29.74
CA GLY A 350 -11.02 -31.45 28.94
C GLY A 350 -10.74 -30.88 27.55
N THR A 351 -10.18 -31.72 26.69
CA THR A 351 -9.82 -31.35 25.31
C THR A 351 -10.38 -32.40 24.36
N SER A 352 -11.19 -31.98 23.38
CA SER A 352 -11.67 -32.84 22.30
C SER A 352 -10.62 -32.95 21.18
N ASN A 353 -10.02 -31.82 20.82
CA ASN A 353 -8.85 -31.75 19.95
C ASN A 353 -7.97 -30.55 20.35
N PRO A 354 -6.64 -30.65 20.21
CA PRO A 354 -5.71 -29.67 20.77
C PRO A 354 -5.79 -28.33 20.06
N LEU A 355 -5.60 -27.24 20.83
CA LEU A 355 -5.46 -25.89 20.30
C LEU A 355 -3.99 -25.67 19.91
N ARG A 356 -3.75 -25.15 18.70
CA ARG A 356 -2.40 -24.95 18.17
C ARG A 356 -2.14 -23.50 17.80
N ALA A 357 -0.88 -23.08 17.96
CA ALA A 357 -0.32 -21.95 17.23
C ALA A 357 0.51 -22.52 16.07
N LYS A 358 0.25 -22.04 14.86
CA LYS A 358 0.92 -22.46 13.63
C LYS A 358 1.57 -21.24 13.01
N ALA A 359 2.85 -21.33 12.64
CA ALA A 359 3.58 -20.22 12.04
C ALA A 359 4.21 -20.61 10.71
N MET A 360 4.17 -19.66 9.79
CA MET A 360 4.88 -19.67 8.52
C MET A 360 5.76 -18.42 8.47
N VAL A 361 7.07 -18.62 8.36
CA VAL A 361 8.03 -17.53 8.15
C VAL A 361 8.43 -17.52 6.69
N LEU A 362 8.29 -16.37 6.05
CA LEU A 362 8.62 -16.13 4.65
C LEU A 362 9.86 -15.24 4.56
N ARG A 363 10.77 -15.56 3.63
CA ARG A 363 11.93 -14.72 3.30
C ARG A 363 12.18 -14.66 1.81
N GLN A 364 12.55 -13.48 1.33
CA GLN A 364 12.99 -13.26 -0.03
C GLN A 364 13.94 -12.06 -0.11
N GLY A 365 15.22 -12.31 -0.34
CA GLY A 365 16.26 -11.28 -0.24
C GLY A 365 16.25 -10.64 1.15
N GLU A 366 16.16 -9.31 1.21
CA GLU A 366 16.03 -8.56 2.47
C GLU A 366 14.62 -8.57 3.06
N ALA A 367 13.60 -8.96 2.28
CA ALA A 367 12.23 -9.03 2.76
C ALA A 367 12.05 -10.26 3.65
N SER A 368 11.42 -10.06 4.81
CA SER A 368 11.04 -11.15 5.71
C SER A 368 9.72 -10.84 6.40
N GLY A 369 8.93 -11.88 6.67
CA GLY A 369 7.66 -11.75 7.37
C GLY A 369 7.20 -13.06 8.00
N ALA A 370 6.24 -12.99 8.90
CA ALA A 370 5.65 -14.16 9.54
C ALA A 370 4.13 -14.07 9.55
N LEU A 371 3.47 -15.19 9.23
CA LEU A 371 2.03 -15.38 9.39
C LEU A 371 1.82 -16.41 10.49
N VAL A 372 1.03 -16.08 11.51
CA VAL A 372 0.75 -16.95 12.66
C VAL A 372 -0.74 -17.08 12.87
N PHE A 373 -1.25 -18.31 13.00
CA PHE A 373 -2.66 -18.59 13.28
C PHE A 373 -2.78 -19.37 14.59
N CYS A 374 -3.62 -18.88 15.49
CA CYS A 374 -3.81 -19.45 16.82
C CYS A 374 -5.25 -19.93 16.99
N ASP A 375 -5.44 -21.17 17.42
CA ASP A 375 -6.76 -21.77 17.69
C ASP A 375 -7.38 -21.22 18.99
N ILE A 376 -7.70 -19.93 19.01
CA ILE A 376 -8.27 -19.17 20.13
C ILE A 376 -9.31 -18.17 19.59
N ILE A 377 -10.08 -17.53 20.48
CA ILE A 377 -11.14 -16.57 20.07
C ILE A 377 -10.60 -15.26 19.48
N GLY A 378 -9.46 -14.79 19.97
CA GLY A 378 -8.93 -13.46 19.70
C GLY A 378 -7.62 -13.19 20.44
N LEU A 379 -6.92 -12.14 20.03
CA LEU A 379 -5.67 -11.67 20.62
C LEU A 379 -5.90 -10.36 21.37
N SER A 380 -5.30 -10.20 22.55
CA SER A 380 -5.15 -8.86 23.14
C SER A 380 -3.98 -8.13 22.48
N LEU A 381 -4.11 -6.81 22.31
CA LEU A 381 -3.02 -5.96 21.82
C LEU A 381 -1.72 -6.12 22.63
N ASP A 382 -1.82 -6.34 23.94
CA ASP A 382 -0.64 -6.58 24.78
C ASP A 382 0.09 -7.89 24.39
N VAL A 383 -0.64 -8.99 24.24
CA VAL A 383 -0.02 -10.28 23.85
C VAL A 383 0.63 -10.16 22.48
N SER A 384 -0.07 -9.61 21.48
CA SER A 384 0.49 -9.46 20.14
C SER A 384 1.71 -8.52 20.12
N SER A 385 1.67 -7.39 20.84
CA SER A 385 2.79 -6.46 20.96
C SER A 385 4.01 -7.09 21.64
N ARG A 386 3.80 -7.85 22.73
CA ARG A 386 4.87 -8.59 23.41
C ARG A 386 5.47 -9.67 22.52
N VAL A 387 4.64 -10.42 21.77
CA VAL A 387 5.12 -11.41 20.80
C VAL A 387 5.95 -10.76 19.71
N ARG A 388 5.42 -9.76 19.01
CA ARG A 388 6.07 -9.14 17.85
C ARG A 388 7.43 -8.56 18.23
N ARG A 389 7.52 -7.84 19.35
CA ARG A 389 8.78 -7.31 19.89
C ARG A 389 9.80 -8.41 20.19
N ARG A 390 9.38 -9.48 20.89
CA ARG A 390 10.28 -10.57 21.29
C ARG A 390 10.71 -11.44 20.10
N ALA A 391 9.78 -11.72 19.17
CA ALA A 391 10.05 -12.47 17.96
C ALA A 391 11.00 -11.69 17.05
N ALA A 392 10.75 -10.39 16.83
CA ALA A 392 11.62 -9.54 16.02
C ALA A 392 13.07 -9.56 16.51
N LYS A 393 13.28 -9.39 17.83
CA LYS A 393 14.62 -9.48 18.44
C LYS A 393 15.28 -10.84 18.22
N LYS A 394 14.51 -11.92 18.16
CA LYS A 394 15.03 -13.30 18.09
C LYS A 394 15.25 -13.79 16.67
N THR A 395 14.50 -13.29 15.69
CA THR A 395 14.50 -13.80 14.32
C THR A 395 14.99 -12.78 13.28
N GLY A 396 15.13 -11.52 13.66
CA GLY A 396 15.45 -10.41 12.75
C GLY A 396 14.29 -10.00 11.84
N ILE A 397 13.10 -10.60 11.97
CA ILE A 397 11.91 -10.22 11.20
C ILE A 397 11.37 -8.91 11.81
N PRO A 398 11.16 -7.83 11.02
CA PRO A 398 10.59 -6.59 11.54
C PRO A 398 9.25 -6.85 12.26
N ALA A 399 8.98 -6.14 13.35
CA ALA A 399 7.76 -6.36 14.13
C ALA A 399 6.51 -6.06 13.28
N GLU A 400 6.57 -5.00 12.48
CA GLU A 400 5.63 -4.58 11.43
C GLU A 400 5.39 -5.62 10.33
N ASN A 401 6.21 -6.68 10.25
CA ASN A 401 6.09 -7.77 9.28
C ASN A 401 5.61 -9.10 9.89
N ILE A 402 5.14 -9.08 11.15
CA ILE A 402 4.62 -10.25 11.85
C ILE A 402 3.11 -10.11 12.00
N LEU A 403 2.37 -10.94 11.27
CA LEU A 403 0.91 -11.11 11.38
C LEU A 403 0.60 -12.22 12.39
N ILE A 404 -0.32 -11.93 13.31
CA ILE A 404 -0.81 -12.93 14.26
C ILE A 404 -2.33 -12.85 14.24
N ALA A 405 -2.98 -13.93 13.86
CA ALA A 405 -4.43 -14.06 13.76
C ALA A 405 -4.94 -15.14 14.71
N ALA A 406 -6.14 -14.92 15.22
CA ALA A 406 -6.91 -15.94 15.92
C ALA A 406 -7.87 -16.61 14.91
N THR A 407 -8.11 -17.91 15.05
CA THR A 407 -9.11 -18.60 14.22
C THR A 407 -10.54 -18.27 14.63
N HIS A 408 -10.74 -17.68 15.80
CA HIS A 408 -12.05 -17.39 16.40
C HIS A 408 -12.73 -18.58 17.08
N SER A 409 -11.99 -19.59 17.56
CA SER A 409 -12.60 -20.70 18.30
C SER A 409 -13.30 -20.22 19.60
N HIS A 410 -14.61 -20.49 19.68
CA HIS A 410 -15.46 -20.24 20.86
C HIS A 410 -15.30 -21.28 21.98
N THR A 411 -14.40 -22.24 21.81
CA THR A 411 -14.01 -23.20 22.84
C THR A 411 -12.54 -23.08 23.21
N GLY A 412 -11.99 -21.86 23.15
CA GLY A 412 -10.63 -21.52 23.61
C GLY A 412 -10.59 -20.89 25.02
N PRO A 413 -9.40 -20.45 25.49
CA PRO A 413 -9.22 -19.81 26.80
C PRO A 413 -9.76 -18.37 26.87
N LEU A 414 -10.42 -18.04 27.98
CA LEU A 414 -10.72 -16.66 28.38
C LEU A 414 -9.56 -16.11 29.22
N TYR A 415 -8.64 -15.37 28.59
CA TYR A 415 -7.45 -14.82 29.25
C TYR A 415 -7.37 -13.28 29.24
N PHE A 416 -8.30 -12.59 28.56
CA PHE A 416 -8.31 -11.13 28.42
C PHE A 416 -9.74 -10.57 28.38
N GLY A 417 -9.85 -9.24 28.46
CA GLY A 417 -11.11 -8.51 28.32
C GLY A 417 -11.90 -8.33 29.62
N ALA A 418 -12.99 -7.58 29.54
CA ALA A 418 -13.76 -7.15 30.72
C ALA A 418 -14.42 -8.32 31.46
N LEU A 419 -14.92 -9.34 30.75
CA LEU A 419 -15.51 -10.53 31.36
C LEU A 419 -14.46 -11.32 32.16
N ARG A 420 -13.27 -11.54 31.59
CA ARG A 420 -12.15 -12.15 32.31
C ARG A 420 -11.83 -11.37 33.57
N LYS A 421 -11.68 -10.04 33.45
CA LYS A 421 -11.36 -9.17 34.59
C LYS A 421 -12.41 -9.30 35.70
N HIS A 422 -13.69 -9.22 35.34
CA HIS A 422 -14.79 -9.35 36.31
C HIS A 422 -14.76 -10.70 37.04
N LEU A 423 -14.66 -11.82 36.31
CA LEU A 423 -14.64 -13.16 36.90
C LEU A 423 -13.39 -13.40 37.76
N HIS A 424 -12.25 -12.84 37.35
CA HIS A 424 -11.02 -12.88 38.13
C HIS A 424 -11.19 -12.13 39.46
N ASP A 425 -11.64 -10.88 39.42
CA ASP A 425 -11.84 -10.06 40.62
C ASP A 425 -12.86 -10.72 41.57
N LEU A 426 -13.94 -11.30 41.03
CA LEU A 426 -14.93 -12.04 41.82
C LEU A 426 -14.33 -13.26 42.51
N ALA A 427 -13.50 -14.04 41.80
CA ALA A 427 -12.83 -15.20 42.36
C ALA A 427 -11.82 -14.82 43.45
N ILE A 428 -11.03 -13.75 43.24
CA ILE A 428 -10.11 -13.20 44.24
C ILE A 428 -10.89 -12.78 45.49
N ALA A 429 -11.98 -12.03 45.33
CA ALA A 429 -12.80 -11.57 46.46
C ALA A 429 -13.40 -12.74 47.26
N LYS A 430 -13.78 -13.84 46.59
CA LYS A 430 -14.39 -15.01 47.22
C LYS A 430 -13.38 -15.98 47.85
N HIS A 431 -12.20 -16.13 47.26
CA HIS A 431 -11.25 -17.21 47.59
C HIS A 431 -9.86 -16.72 48.03
N GLY A 432 -9.60 -15.41 48.03
CA GLY A 432 -8.28 -14.80 48.28
C GLY A 432 -7.26 -14.97 47.16
N LYS A 433 -7.53 -15.85 46.20
CA LYS A 433 -6.79 -16.11 44.97
C LYS A 433 -7.76 -16.61 43.90
N ASP A 434 -7.40 -16.53 42.63
CA ASP A 434 -8.24 -17.08 41.56
C ASP A 434 -7.91 -18.58 41.34
N PRO A 435 -8.80 -19.51 41.71
CA PRO A 435 -8.53 -20.95 41.58
C PRO A 435 -8.56 -21.44 40.13
N TYR A 436 -9.10 -20.65 39.19
CA TYR A 436 -9.28 -21.02 37.79
C TYR A 436 -8.19 -20.44 36.88
N GLU A 437 -7.38 -19.52 37.38
CA GLU A 437 -6.22 -18.94 36.67
C GLU A 437 -4.90 -19.33 37.35
N LYS A 438 -4.67 -20.64 37.50
CA LYS A 438 -3.45 -21.19 38.11
C LYS A 438 -2.17 -20.90 37.32
N VAL A 439 -2.31 -20.47 36.07
CA VAL A 439 -1.21 -20.12 35.16
C VAL A 439 -1.47 -18.74 34.56
N ASP A 440 -0.41 -17.95 34.38
CA ASP A 440 -0.46 -16.75 33.53
C ASP A 440 -0.46 -17.18 32.07
N TYR A 441 -1.65 -17.57 31.59
CA TYR A 441 -1.83 -18.04 30.22
C TYR A 441 -1.43 -16.98 29.19
N SER A 442 -1.59 -15.68 29.49
CA SER A 442 -1.17 -14.61 28.58
C SER A 442 0.33 -14.65 28.31
N SER A 443 1.14 -14.82 29.37
CA SER A 443 2.60 -14.92 29.25
C SER A 443 3.06 -16.24 28.65
N GLU A 444 2.38 -17.34 28.95
CA GLU A 444 2.63 -18.64 28.30
C GLU A 444 2.32 -18.59 26.81
N LEU A 445 1.21 -17.96 26.41
CA LEU A 445 0.86 -17.75 25.01
C LEU A 445 1.93 -16.92 24.29
N VAL A 446 2.42 -15.83 24.89
CA VAL A 446 3.55 -15.05 24.34
C VAL A 446 4.78 -15.94 24.11
N LYS A 447 5.17 -16.75 25.11
CA LYS A 447 6.33 -17.65 25.01
C LYS A 447 6.13 -18.67 23.88
N LYS A 448 4.95 -19.29 23.80
CA LYS A 448 4.61 -20.31 22.81
C LYS A 448 4.56 -19.73 21.39
N ILE A 449 4.00 -18.54 21.20
CA ILE A 449 3.97 -17.89 19.88
C ILE A 449 5.38 -17.47 19.43
N VAL A 450 6.19 -16.88 20.32
CA VAL A 450 7.60 -16.57 19.99
C VAL A 450 8.39 -17.85 19.65
N LYS A 451 8.13 -18.94 20.37
CA LYS A 451 8.73 -20.26 20.11
C LYS A 451 8.36 -20.77 18.72
N VAL A 452 7.08 -20.77 18.34
CA VAL A 452 6.67 -21.30 17.03
C VAL A 452 7.20 -20.44 15.88
N ILE A 453 7.24 -19.10 16.01
CA ILE A 453 7.87 -18.23 15.01
C ILE A 453 9.36 -18.53 14.89
N SER A 454 10.07 -18.70 16.01
CA SER A 454 11.51 -19.02 16.00
C SER A 454 11.80 -20.38 15.34
N GLN A 455 10.95 -21.38 15.60
CA GLN A 455 11.09 -22.71 15.01
C GLN A 455 10.79 -22.69 13.50
N ALA A 456 9.75 -21.97 13.09
CA ALA A 456 9.44 -21.76 11.68
C ALA A 456 10.59 -21.05 10.97
N ASN A 457 11.13 -19.98 11.58
CA ASN A 457 12.29 -19.23 11.08
C ASN A 457 13.51 -20.12 10.81
N ALA A 458 13.83 -21.04 11.73
CA ALA A 458 14.95 -21.95 11.61
C ALA A 458 14.75 -23.06 10.55
N LYS A 459 13.51 -23.28 10.10
CA LYS A 459 13.13 -24.32 9.15
C LYS A 459 12.84 -23.76 7.74
N ALA A 460 13.19 -22.50 7.46
CA ALA A 460 12.94 -21.88 6.18
C ALA A 460 13.67 -22.61 5.05
N LYS A 461 12.92 -23.01 4.02
CA LYS A 461 13.41 -23.71 2.84
C LYS A 461 12.75 -23.16 1.57
N PRO A 462 13.38 -23.29 0.40
CA PRO A 462 12.77 -22.95 -0.89
C PRO A 462 11.35 -23.48 -1.05
N VAL A 463 10.45 -22.64 -1.58
CA VAL A 463 9.08 -23.03 -1.90
C VAL A 463 8.62 -22.52 -3.26
N ARG A 464 7.60 -23.19 -3.79
CA ARG A 464 6.80 -22.72 -4.93
C ARG A 464 5.39 -22.49 -4.47
N LEU A 465 4.74 -21.45 -5.01
CA LEU A 465 3.38 -21.11 -4.64
C LEU A 465 2.42 -21.46 -5.78
N LYS A 466 1.26 -21.98 -5.39
CA LYS A 466 0.07 -21.96 -6.24
C LYS A 466 -1.06 -21.26 -5.52
N ALA A 467 -1.84 -20.44 -6.21
CA ALA A 467 -2.90 -19.67 -5.62
C ALA A 467 -4.18 -19.70 -6.45
N GLY A 468 -5.30 -19.38 -5.80
CA GLY A 468 -6.57 -19.21 -6.48
C GLY A 468 -7.73 -19.13 -5.52
N VAL A 469 -8.93 -19.03 -6.09
CA VAL A 469 -10.19 -18.95 -5.36
C VAL A 469 -11.12 -20.07 -5.83
N ALA A 470 -11.88 -20.64 -4.90
CA ALA A 470 -13.01 -21.52 -5.17
C ALA A 470 -14.30 -20.94 -4.58
N ASP A 471 -15.46 -21.31 -5.11
CA ASP A 471 -16.77 -20.93 -4.57
C ASP A 471 -17.30 -22.07 -3.69
N GLN A 472 -17.57 -21.80 -2.41
CA GLN A 472 -18.18 -22.75 -1.47
C GLN A 472 -19.47 -22.17 -0.87
N LYS A 473 -20.60 -22.63 -1.40
CA LYS A 473 -21.94 -22.24 -0.92
C LYS A 473 -22.51 -23.23 0.08
N GLY A 474 -23.56 -22.82 0.79
CA GLY A 474 -24.33 -23.68 1.68
C GLY A 474 -23.71 -23.93 3.07
N LEU A 475 -22.58 -23.29 3.40
CA LEU A 475 -21.96 -23.36 4.73
C LEU A 475 -22.08 -22.06 5.52
N SER A 476 -22.09 -20.92 4.84
CA SER A 476 -22.09 -19.58 5.43
C SER A 476 -23.39 -18.84 5.15
N PHE A 477 -23.97 -18.24 6.20
CA PHE A 477 -25.24 -17.52 6.16
C PHE A 477 -25.09 -16.19 6.90
N ASN A 478 -25.64 -15.11 6.35
CA ASN A 478 -25.69 -13.84 7.07
C ASN A 478 -26.72 -13.97 8.21
N ARG A 479 -26.33 -13.54 9.40
CA ARG A 479 -27.09 -13.76 10.64
C ARG A 479 -28.00 -12.59 11.01
N ARG A 480 -28.10 -11.57 10.16
CA ARG A 480 -28.91 -10.35 10.36
C ARG A 480 -30.10 -10.32 9.40
N PHE A 481 -31.28 -9.98 9.92
CA PHE A 481 -32.54 -10.03 9.16
C PHE A 481 -33.42 -8.81 9.40
N HIS A 482 -34.06 -8.30 8.34
CA HIS A 482 -35.17 -7.35 8.47
C HIS A 482 -36.45 -8.10 8.85
N MET A 483 -37.14 -7.60 9.87
CA MET A 483 -38.36 -8.21 10.42
C MET A 483 -39.60 -7.42 10.02
N LYS A 484 -40.77 -8.07 9.93
CA LYS A 484 -42.06 -7.40 9.63
C LYS A 484 -42.39 -6.28 10.61
N ASN A 485 -42.11 -6.51 11.89
CA ASN A 485 -42.59 -5.69 13.00
C ASN A 485 -41.49 -4.87 13.71
N GLY A 486 -40.39 -4.49 13.03
CA GLY A 486 -39.38 -3.63 13.67
C GLY A 486 -37.97 -3.65 13.07
N PRO A 487 -36.94 -3.31 13.89
CA PRO A 487 -35.57 -3.16 13.43
C PRO A 487 -34.91 -4.50 13.05
N VAL A 488 -33.70 -4.43 12.51
CA VAL A 488 -32.90 -5.61 12.16
C VAL A 488 -32.61 -6.46 13.41
N ARG A 489 -32.80 -7.78 13.30
CA ARG A 489 -32.50 -8.74 14.38
C ARG A 489 -31.37 -9.69 13.99
N PHE A 490 -30.51 -9.97 14.94
CA PHE A 490 -29.53 -11.06 14.86
C PHE A 490 -30.22 -12.39 15.22
N ASN A 491 -29.97 -13.44 14.44
CA ASN A 491 -30.48 -14.80 14.68
C ASN A 491 -31.94 -14.86 15.20
N PRO A 492 -32.94 -14.40 14.43
CA PRO A 492 -34.33 -14.26 14.90
C PRO A 492 -35.06 -15.59 15.15
N GLY A 493 -34.37 -16.73 15.08
CA GLY A 493 -34.93 -18.07 15.21
C GLY A 493 -35.15 -18.75 13.86
N ILE A 494 -35.14 -20.09 13.90
CA ILE A 494 -35.33 -20.96 12.74
C ILE A 494 -36.82 -20.96 12.34
N MET A 495 -37.11 -20.90 11.04
CA MET A 495 -38.46 -20.82 10.46
C MET A 495 -39.31 -19.65 10.98
N ASN A 496 -38.68 -18.54 11.39
CA ASN A 496 -39.44 -17.39 11.91
C ASN A 496 -40.27 -16.73 10.78
N PRO A 497 -41.62 -16.71 10.88
CA PRO A 497 -42.50 -16.18 9.84
C PRO A 497 -42.46 -14.65 9.69
N ASP A 498 -41.80 -13.96 10.62
CA ASP A 498 -41.63 -12.51 10.59
C ASP A 498 -40.38 -12.05 9.85
N ILE A 499 -39.52 -12.98 9.41
CA ILE A 499 -38.38 -12.64 8.55
C ILE A 499 -38.91 -12.13 7.20
N VAL A 500 -38.51 -10.92 6.82
CA VAL A 500 -38.81 -10.34 5.50
C VAL A 500 -37.71 -10.69 4.52
N ARG A 501 -36.45 -10.41 4.89
CA ARG A 501 -35.25 -10.72 4.09
C ARG A 501 -33.99 -10.60 4.93
N VAL A 502 -32.90 -11.17 4.41
CA VAL A 502 -31.54 -10.99 4.95
C VAL A 502 -31.08 -9.53 4.84
N ALA A 503 -30.26 -9.06 5.79
CA ALA A 503 -29.82 -7.67 5.89
C ALA A 503 -28.49 -7.37 5.15
N GLY A 504 -27.69 -8.41 4.88
CA GLY A 504 -26.40 -8.30 4.20
C GLY A 504 -26.09 -9.52 3.33
N PRO A 505 -25.00 -9.46 2.53
CA PRO A 505 -24.60 -10.55 1.66
C PRO A 505 -23.88 -11.66 2.45
N ILE A 506 -23.36 -12.65 1.73
CA ILE A 506 -22.35 -13.59 2.20
C ILE A 506 -21.12 -13.47 1.30
N ASP A 507 -19.98 -13.99 1.78
CA ASP A 507 -18.79 -14.22 0.96
C ASP A 507 -18.55 -15.74 0.86
N PRO A 508 -18.91 -16.38 -0.26
CA PRO A 508 -18.73 -17.82 -0.45
C PRO A 508 -17.32 -18.18 -0.93
N GLU A 509 -16.44 -17.19 -1.17
CA GLU A 509 -15.12 -17.45 -1.71
C GLU A 509 -14.20 -18.13 -0.68
N LEU A 510 -13.59 -19.23 -1.12
CA LEU A 510 -12.53 -19.94 -0.44
C LEU A 510 -11.19 -19.57 -1.09
N GLY A 511 -10.43 -18.68 -0.44
CA GLY A 511 -9.09 -18.31 -0.88
C GLY A 511 -8.07 -19.38 -0.52
N ILE A 512 -7.22 -19.77 -1.46
CA ILE A 512 -6.27 -20.87 -1.31
C ILE A 512 -4.89 -20.42 -1.79
N VAL A 513 -3.87 -20.59 -0.94
CA VAL A 513 -2.45 -20.48 -1.33
C VAL A 513 -1.73 -21.73 -0.85
N CYS A 514 -1.27 -22.56 -1.78
CA CYS A 514 -0.51 -23.77 -1.52
C CYS A 514 0.99 -23.48 -1.59
N PHE A 515 1.75 -24.05 -0.67
CA PHE A 515 3.20 -23.93 -0.57
C PHE A 515 3.82 -25.31 -0.82
N GLY A 516 4.39 -25.50 -2.01
CA GLY A 516 5.08 -26.73 -2.42
C GLY A 516 6.57 -26.67 -2.20
N LYS A 517 7.21 -27.83 -2.00
CA LYS A 517 8.67 -27.94 -2.11
C LYS A 517 9.09 -27.66 -3.54
N ALA A 518 10.31 -27.14 -3.76
CA ALA A 518 10.81 -26.90 -5.11
C ALA A 518 10.86 -28.19 -5.96
N GLU A 519 11.05 -29.34 -5.30
CA GLU A 519 11.27 -30.65 -5.92
C GLU A 519 10.02 -31.55 -5.92
N SER A 520 8.86 -31.09 -5.43
CA SER A 520 7.65 -31.92 -5.31
C SER A 520 6.39 -31.17 -5.75
N SER A 521 5.50 -31.88 -6.43
CA SER A 521 4.17 -31.38 -6.81
C SER A 521 3.21 -31.25 -5.61
N ASN A 522 3.46 -31.96 -4.51
CA ASN A 522 2.58 -31.94 -3.34
C ASN A 522 2.90 -30.76 -2.41
N PRO A 523 1.90 -29.99 -1.96
CA PRO A 523 2.10 -28.93 -0.99
C PRO A 523 2.47 -29.49 0.39
N VAL A 524 3.35 -28.79 1.10
CA VAL A 524 3.66 -29.04 2.52
C VAL A 524 2.79 -28.20 3.45
N ALA A 525 2.19 -27.13 2.94
CA ALA A 525 1.24 -26.32 3.66
C ALA A 525 0.26 -25.65 2.70
N ALA A 526 -0.88 -25.22 3.25
CA ALA A 526 -1.77 -24.29 2.60
C ALA A 526 -2.20 -23.18 3.56
N LEU A 527 -2.32 -21.96 3.05
CA LEU A 527 -3.11 -20.90 3.65
C LEU A 527 -4.50 -20.94 3.02
N VAL A 528 -5.51 -21.19 3.85
CA VAL A 528 -6.92 -21.22 3.44
C VAL A 528 -7.66 -20.13 4.18
N ASN A 529 -8.42 -19.33 3.45
CA ASN A 529 -9.24 -18.25 3.99
C ASN A 529 -10.71 -18.46 3.61
N PHE A 530 -11.59 -18.52 4.61
CA PHE A 530 -13.03 -18.71 4.42
C PHE A 530 -13.84 -17.88 5.43
N THR A 531 -14.91 -17.27 4.94
CA THR A 531 -15.76 -16.38 5.73
C THR A 531 -16.85 -17.17 6.46
N LEU A 532 -16.54 -17.60 7.69
CA LEU A 532 -17.48 -18.31 8.57
C LEU A 532 -17.03 -18.19 10.04
N HIS A 533 -17.99 -18.01 10.96
CA HIS A 533 -17.76 -17.98 12.41
C HIS A 533 -17.42 -19.38 12.97
N LEU A 534 -16.42 -19.47 13.85
CA LEU A 534 -15.99 -20.72 14.50
C LEU A 534 -16.68 -20.94 15.87
N ASP A 535 -18.00 -20.95 15.82
CA ASP A 535 -18.89 -21.29 16.94
C ASP A 535 -19.73 -22.52 16.60
N THR A 536 -19.12 -23.54 15.98
CA THR A 536 -19.84 -24.76 15.59
C THR A 536 -19.73 -25.87 16.65
N VAL A 537 -18.77 -25.72 17.56
CA VAL A 537 -18.57 -26.59 18.73
C VAL A 537 -18.98 -25.85 20.01
N GLY A 538 -19.94 -26.42 20.75
CA GLY A 538 -20.30 -26.00 22.10
C GLY A 538 -19.74 -26.91 23.20
N GLY A 539 -20.22 -26.74 24.43
CA GLY A 539 -19.87 -27.59 25.58
C GLY A 539 -18.50 -27.27 26.19
N SER A 540 -18.06 -28.01 27.20
CA SER A 540 -16.93 -27.59 28.05
C SER A 540 -15.57 -28.21 27.69
N LYS A 541 -15.37 -28.71 26.47
CA LYS A 541 -14.06 -29.24 26.03
C LYS A 541 -13.40 -28.30 25.04
N TYR A 542 -12.08 -28.14 25.12
CA TYR A 542 -11.31 -27.38 24.13
C TYR A 542 -11.40 -28.03 22.75
N ALA A 543 -11.62 -27.21 21.71
CA ALA A 543 -11.55 -27.64 20.32
C ALA A 543 -11.11 -26.48 19.41
N ALA A 544 -10.37 -26.80 18.35
CA ALA A 544 -9.98 -25.89 17.28
C ALA A 544 -11.09 -25.71 16.22
N ASP A 545 -12.30 -26.21 16.47
CA ASP A 545 -13.49 -26.13 15.60
C ASP A 545 -13.26 -26.78 14.20
N TYR A 546 -14.00 -26.38 13.17
CA TYR A 546 -13.96 -27.00 11.84
C TYR A 546 -12.58 -26.96 11.13
N PRO A 547 -11.67 -25.98 11.37
CA PRO A 547 -10.32 -26.03 10.79
C PRO A 547 -9.50 -27.27 11.17
N PHE A 548 -9.77 -27.87 12.34
CA PHE A 548 -9.17 -29.16 12.71
C PHE A 548 -9.48 -30.24 11.67
N TYR A 549 -10.74 -30.36 11.27
CA TYR A 549 -11.19 -31.36 10.30
C TYR A 549 -10.75 -31.05 8.88
N ILE A 550 -10.60 -29.76 8.52
CA ILE A 550 -9.97 -29.40 7.24
C ILE A 550 -8.54 -29.95 7.21
N GLU A 551 -7.75 -29.70 8.26
CA GLU A 551 -6.37 -30.15 8.33
C GLU A 551 -6.26 -31.68 8.30
N GLN A 552 -7.08 -32.41 9.05
CA GLN A 552 -7.09 -33.88 9.03
C GLN A 552 -7.37 -34.40 7.62
N SER A 553 -8.41 -33.90 6.96
CA SER A 553 -8.74 -34.33 5.61
C SER A 553 -7.67 -33.97 4.57
N LEU A 554 -6.95 -32.86 4.72
CA LEU A 554 -5.85 -32.52 3.81
C LEU A 554 -4.59 -33.36 4.07
N ARG A 555 -4.34 -33.77 5.31
CA ARG A 555 -3.25 -34.71 5.66
C ARG A 555 -3.45 -36.09 5.04
N GLU A 556 -4.69 -36.57 4.93
CA GLU A 556 -5.00 -37.81 4.19
C GLU A 556 -4.53 -37.76 2.73
N MET A 557 -4.48 -36.56 2.12
CA MET A 557 -4.02 -36.38 0.74
C MET A 557 -2.54 -36.04 0.62
N TYR A 558 -2.02 -35.18 1.50
CA TYR A 558 -0.68 -34.59 1.36
C TYR A 558 0.35 -35.13 2.36
N GLY A 559 -0.06 -36.00 3.29
CA GLY A 559 0.78 -36.60 4.32
C GLY A 559 0.67 -35.92 5.69
N ASP A 560 1.07 -36.65 6.74
CA ASP A 560 0.89 -36.25 8.16
C ASP A 560 1.62 -34.95 8.56
N GLU A 561 2.68 -34.61 7.83
CA GLU A 561 3.47 -33.39 8.04
C GLU A 561 2.83 -32.13 7.42
N PHE A 562 1.71 -32.28 6.70
CA PHE A 562 1.01 -31.13 6.11
C PHE A 562 0.46 -30.18 7.18
N VAL A 563 0.71 -28.88 7.00
CA VAL A 563 0.24 -27.82 7.91
C VAL A 563 -0.80 -26.95 7.24
N LEU A 564 -2.00 -26.90 7.83
CA LEU A 564 -3.03 -25.93 7.45
C LEU A 564 -2.89 -24.64 8.25
N MET A 565 -2.67 -23.54 7.56
CA MET A 565 -2.81 -22.16 8.06
C MET A 565 -4.23 -21.70 7.72
N PHE A 566 -5.10 -21.58 8.71
CA PHE A 566 -6.50 -21.18 8.47
C PHE A 566 -6.72 -19.75 8.93
N GLY A 567 -7.04 -18.86 7.99
CA GLY A 567 -7.40 -17.47 8.26
C GLY A 567 -8.91 -17.26 8.18
N THR A 568 -9.51 -16.80 9.27
CA THR A 568 -10.95 -16.51 9.32
C THR A 568 -11.26 -15.28 8.46
N GLY A 569 -12.18 -15.43 7.50
CA GLY A 569 -12.66 -14.32 6.67
C GLY A 569 -13.52 -13.34 7.44
N THR A 570 -13.94 -12.24 6.80
CA THR A 570 -14.72 -11.17 7.47
C THR A 570 -16.13 -11.64 7.83
N CYS A 571 -16.29 -12.25 9.01
CA CYS A 571 -17.46 -13.02 9.40
C CYS A 571 -18.22 -12.42 10.60
N GLY A 572 -17.99 -11.14 10.89
CA GLY A 572 -18.65 -10.44 12.00
C GLY A 572 -20.18 -10.49 11.95
N ASP A 573 -20.78 -10.67 10.78
CA ASP A 573 -22.23 -10.86 10.57
C ASP A 573 -22.59 -12.17 9.86
N ILE A 574 -21.66 -13.14 9.80
CA ILE A 574 -21.84 -14.43 9.13
C ILE A 574 -21.76 -15.57 10.14
N ASN A 575 -22.59 -16.60 10.00
CA ASN A 575 -22.52 -17.83 10.80
C ASN A 575 -22.92 -19.08 9.99
N HIS A 576 -22.99 -20.23 10.66
CA HIS A 576 -23.26 -21.55 10.08
C HIS A 576 -24.74 -21.94 10.11
N ILE A 577 -25.66 -21.02 10.46
CA ILE A 577 -27.07 -21.33 10.70
C ILE A 577 -27.92 -20.88 9.52
N ASP A 578 -28.45 -21.84 8.77
CA ASP A 578 -29.54 -21.58 7.82
C ASP A 578 -30.87 -21.48 8.57
N VAL A 579 -31.36 -20.27 8.83
CA VAL A 579 -32.64 -20.06 9.54
C VAL A 579 -33.85 -20.56 8.75
N THR A 580 -33.70 -20.91 7.47
CA THR A 580 -34.78 -21.47 6.64
C THR A 580 -34.88 -22.99 6.74
N LYS A 581 -33.97 -23.64 7.48
CA LYS A 581 -33.94 -25.10 7.66
C LYS A 581 -33.75 -25.47 9.11
N LYS A 582 -34.37 -26.59 9.53
CA LYS A 582 -34.21 -27.13 10.89
C LYS A 582 -32.85 -27.80 11.10
N GLU A 583 -32.21 -28.23 10.03
CA GLU A 583 -30.93 -28.93 10.07
C GLU A 583 -29.80 -27.99 10.47
N ARG A 584 -28.94 -28.43 11.40
CA ARG A 584 -27.70 -27.74 11.74
C ARG A 584 -26.52 -28.46 11.11
N LEU A 585 -25.63 -27.69 10.50
CA LEU A 585 -24.38 -28.21 9.98
C LEU A 585 -23.49 -28.65 11.13
N LYS A 586 -22.93 -29.87 11.03
CA LYS A 586 -21.97 -30.38 12.01
C LYS A 586 -20.58 -29.82 11.71
N THR A 587 -19.77 -29.61 12.76
CA THR A 587 -18.38 -29.12 12.65
C THR A 587 -17.54 -29.94 11.69
N ASP A 588 -17.62 -31.28 11.77
CA ASP A 588 -16.83 -32.17 10.94
C ASP A 588 -17.31 -32.16 9.48
N PHE A 589 -18.62 -32.02 9.26
CA PHE A 589 -19.18 -31.83 7.92
C PHE A 589 -18.64 -30.55 7.27
N ILE A 590 -18.71 -29.41 7.97
CA ILE A 590 -18.18 -28.12 7.47
C ILE A 590 -16.71 -28.26 7.08
N GLY A 591 -15.88 -28.82 7.98
CA GLY A 591 -14.45 -28.97 7.73
C GLY A 591 -14.12 -29.93 6.59
N LYS A 592 -14.81 -31.08 6.50
CA LYS A 592 -14.63 -32.04 5.41
C LYS A 592 -15.07 -31.46 4.07
N THR A 593 -16.19 -30.73 4.02
CA THR A 593 -16.66 -30.07 2.79
C THR A 593 -15.66 -29.02 2.32
N LEU A 594 -15.15 -28.16 3.21
CA LEU A 594 -14.11 -27.19 2.83
C LEU A 594 -12.83 -27.88 2.34
N ALA A 595 -12.39 -28.96 2.99
CA ALA A 595 -11.25 -29.74 2.50
C ALA A 595 -11.50 -30.35 1.12
N GLN A 596 -12.70 -30.89 0.86
CA GLN A 596 -13.06 -31.40 -0.47
C GLN A 596 -12.99 -30.30 -1.53
N THR A 597 -13.40 -29.08 -1.21
CA THR A 597 -13.32 -27.94 -2.14
C THR A 597 -11.88 -27.54 -2.43
N VAL A 598 -11.01 -27.53 -1.42
CA VAL A 598 -9.56 -27.34 -1.62
C VAL A 598 -8.99 -28.45 -2.53
N LYS A 599 -9.31 -29.71 -2.23
CA LYS A 599 -8.86 -30.89 -3.01
C LYS A 599 -9.30 -30.79 -4.47
N ALA A 600 -10.56 -30.41 -4.71
CA ALA A 600 -11.12 -30.25 -6.06
C ALA A 600 -10.44 -29.11 -6.84
N LYS A 601 -10.08 -28.01 -6.17
CA LYS A 601 -9.41 -26.87 -6.81
C LYS A 601 -7.92 -27.10 -7.07
N ALA A 602 -7.27 -27.97 -6.30
CA ALA A 602 -5.80 -28.14 -6.25
C ALA A 602 -5.10 -28.28 -7.61
N GLY A 603 -5.69 -29.03 -8.55
CA GLY A 603 -5.13 -29.22 -9.90
C GLY A 603 -5.21 -28.00 -10.83
N SER A 604 -6.07 -27.03 -10.48
CA SER A 604 -6.35 -25.82 -11.27
C SER A 604 -5.88 -24.52 -10.60
N LEU A 605 -5.14 -24.62 -9.48
CA LEU A 605 -4.52 -23.45 -8.86
C LEU A 605 -3.41 -22.91 -9.78
N GLU A 606 -3.35 -21.61 -9.90
CA GLU A 606 -2.40 -20.91 -10.76
C GLU A 606 -1.03 -20.88 -10.10
N ASN A 607 0.03 -21.13 -10.87
CA ASN A 607 1.40 -20.99 -10.37
C ASN A 607 1.72 -19.51 -10.18
N VAL A 608 2.28 -19.15 -9.03
CA VAL A 608 2.88 -17.82 -8.85
C VAL A 608 4.30 -17.89 -9.39
N THR A 609 4.49 -17.46 -10.64
CA THR A 609 5.76 -17.64 -11.39
C THR A 609 6.85 -16.67 -10.98
N ASP A 610 6.48 -15.47 -10.50
CA ASP A 610 7.38 -14.47 -9.93
C ASP A 610 6.94 -14.12 -8.50
N PRO A 611 7.23 -15.00 -7.51
CA PRO A 611 6.91 -14.70 -6.12
C PRO A 611 7.65 -13.44 -5.69
N SER A 612 6.95 -12.54 -5.00
CA SER A 612 7.52 -11.25 -4.60
C SER A 612 6.99 -10.82 -3.23
N LEU A 613 7.75 -11.14 -2.19
CA LEU A 613 7.44 -10.85 -0.80
C LEU A 613 7.63 -9.36 -0.51
N ALA A 614 6.54 -8.70 -0.13
CA ALA A 614 6.59 -7.36 0.45
C ALA A 614 5.51 -7.24 1.52
N VAL A 615 5.78 -6.43 2.56
CA VAL A 615 4.82 -6.17 3.63
C VAL A 615 4.66 -4.67 3.81
N ARG A 616 3.43 -4.22 4.05
CA ARG A 616 3.10 -2.88 4.52
C ARG A 616 2.10 -2.97 5.66
N SER A 617 2.13 -2.00 6.55
CA SER A 617 1.15 -1.89 7.63
C SER A 617 0.89 -0.42 7.94
N GLU A 618 -0.28 -0.19 8.53
CA GLU A 618 -0.70 1.12 9.01
C GLU A 618 -1.69 0.99 10.16
N THR A 619 -1.51 1.79 11.20
CA THR A 619 -2.49 1.93 12.28
C THR A 619 -3.40 3.12 12.01
N VAL A 620 -4.66 2.86 11.66
CA VAL A 620 -5.68 3.91 11.59
C VAL A 620 -6.31 4.12 12.96
N HIS A 621 -6.51 5.37 13.36
CA HIS A 621 -7.16 5.71 14.61
C HIS A 621 -8.62 6.06 14.32
N VAL A 622 -9.55 5.29 14.91
CA VAL A 622 -10.99 5.50 14.75
C VAL A 622 -11.62 5.89 16.08
N PRO A 623 -12.68 6.71 16.11
CA PRO A 623 -13.31 7.08 17.36
C PRO A 623 -13.84 5.87 18.11
N LEU A 624 -13.62 5.83 19.41
CA LEU A 624 -14.22 4.87 20.34
C LEU A 624 -15.65 5.34 20.68
N GLN A 625 -16.55 4.42 21.02
CA GLN A 625 -17.83 4.80 21.60
C GLN A 625 -17.62 5.25 23.05
N ASN A 626 -18.16 6.44 23.37
CA ASN A 626 -18.04 7.07 24.68
C ASN A 626 -19.35 6.95 25.46
N PHE A 627 -19.24 6.83 26.79
CA PHE A 627 -20.37 6.66 27.69
C PHE A 627 -20.25 7.64 28.87
N GLY A 628 -21.37 8.26 29.24
CA GLY A 628 -21.41 9.14 30.42
C GLY A 628 -21.25 8.38 31.74
N PRO A 629 -20.95 9.08 32.85
CA PRO A 629 -20.70 8.45 34.16
C PRO A 629 -21.82 7.51 34.62
N ASP A 630 -23.09 7.88 34.40
CA ASP A 630 -24.25 7.07 34.81
C ASP A 630 -24.32 5.73 34.08
N LYS A 631 -24.02 5.72 32.77
CA LYS A 631 -23.97 4.50 31.97
C LYS A 631 -22.80 3.60 32.36
N ILE A 632 -21.66 4.19 32.73
CA ILE A 632 -20.51 3.45 33.26
C ILE A 632 -20.86 2.84 34.62
N ALA A 633 -21.49 3.60 35.51
CA ALA A 633 -21.93 3.10 36.81
C ALA A 633 -22.94 1.95 36.66
N TRP A 634 -23.93 2.10 35.76
CA TRP A 634 -24.85 1.04 35.40
C TRP A 634 -24.12 -0.21 34.91
N ALA A 635 -23.14 -0.08 34.00
CA ALA A 635 -22.38 -1.20 33.47
C ALA A 635 -21.58 -1.95 34.56
N LYS A 636 -21.00 -1.22 35.52
CA LYS A 636 -20.27 -1.79 36.67
C LYS A 636 -21.17 -2.59 37.61
N GLU A 637 -22.45 -2.23 37.71
CA GLU A 637 -23.43 -3.01 38.46
C GLU A 637 -23.96 -4.19 37.64
N SER A 638 -24.35 -3.93 36.39
CA SER A 638 -24.90 -4.94 35.48
C SER A 638 -23.94 -6.08 35.17
N ILE A 639 -22.62 -5.84 35.12
CA ILE A 639 -21.65 -6.92 34.88
C ILE A 639 -21.72 -8.02 35.95
N LYS A 640 -22.11 -7.71 37.19
CA LYS A 640 -22.27 -8.69 38.28
C LYS A 640 -23.42 -9.67 38.04
N LYS A 641 -24.33 -9.33 37.14
CA LYS A 641 -25.51 -10.11 36.76
C LYS A 641 -25.34 -10.83 35.42
N VAL A 642 -24.16 -10.71 34.79
CA VAL A 642 -23.88 -11.41 33.54
C VAL A 642 -23.92 -12.92 33.75
N GLY A 643 -24.58 -13.63 32.84
CA GLY A 643 -24.85 -15.06 32.94
C GLY A 643 -26.09 -15.44 33.76
N THR A 644 -26.82 -14.47 34.32
CA THR A 644 -28.12 -14.70 34.98
C THR A 644 -29.28 -14.28 34.08
N SER A 645 -30.52 -14.60 34.49
CA SER A 645 -31.75 -14.17 33.82
C SER A 645 -32.21 -12.77 34.23
N GLU A 646 -31.50 -12.08 35.12
CA GLU A 646 -31.87 -10.74 35.59
C GLU A 646 -31.66 -9.64 34.53
N LEU A 647 -30.81 -9.90 33.54
CA LEU A 647 -30.56 -9.00 32.41
C LEU A 647 -30.94 -9.72 31.12
N SER A 648 -31.57 -9.00 30.19
CA SER A 648 -31.71 -9.48 28.83
C SER A 648 -30.33 -9.70 28.20
N PHE A 649 -30.25 -10.58 27.19
CA PHE A 649 -29.00 -10.87 26.51
C PHE A 649 -28.29 -9.61 26.00
N LEU A 650 -29.03 -8.66 25.41
CA LEU A 650 -28.43 -7.43 24.89
C LEU A 650 -27.96 -6.47 25.99
N GLU A 651 -28.61 -6.45 27.15
CA GLU A 651 -28.13 -5.67 28.30
C GLU A 651 -26.82 -6.22 28.86
N GLN A 652 -26.67 -7.56 28.91
CA GLN A 652 -25.40 -8.21 29.29
C GLN A 652 -24.28 -7.82 28.31
N VAL A 653 -24.58 -7.81 27.02
CA VAL A 653 -23.65 -7.40 25.95
C VAL A 653 -23.28 -5.92 26.08
N GLU A 654 -24.26 -5.04 26.32
CA GLU A 654 -24.02 -3.60 26.48
C GLU A 654 -23.15 -3.32 27.71
N ALA A 655 -23.43 -3.95 28.86
CA ALA A 655 -22.60 -3.82 30.06
C ALA A 655 -21.16 -4.25 29.80
N TYR A 656 -20.96 -5.41 29.17
CA TYR A 656 -19.63 -5.89 28.75
C TYR A 656 -18.92 -4.91 27.80
N LYS A 657 -19.64 -4.37 26.82
CA LYS A 657 -19.08 -3.38 25.88
C LYS A 657 -18.59 -2.14 26.59
N ILE A 658 -19.41 -1.54 27.47
CA ILE A 658 -19.07 -0.28 28.13
C ILE A 658 -17.79 -0.45 28.95
N LEU A 659 -17.68 -1.53 29.73
CA LEU A 659 -16.47 -1.80 30.52
C LEU A 659 -15.25 -2.10 29.64
N ALA A 660 -15.44 -2.77 28.50
CA ALA A 660 -14.35 -2.98 27.55
C ALA A 660 -13.89 -1.68 26.87
N CYS A 661 -14.78 -0.70 26.67
CA CYS A 661 -14.40 0.64 26.22
C CYS A 661 -13.61 1.37 27.33
N GLU A 662 -14.07 1.30 28.59
CA GLU A 662 -13.38 1.90 29.75
C GLU A 662 -11.95 1.34 29.94
N MET A 663 -11.73 0.06 29.60
CA MET A 663 -10.40 -0.56 29.62
C MET A 663 -9.43 -0.02 28.55
N ARG A 664 -9.90 0.75 27.57
CA ARG A 664 -9.07 1.36 26.53
C ARG A 664 -8.99 2.88 26.77
N PRO A 665 -7.81 3.42 27.14
CA PRO A 665 -7.68 4.84 27.41
C PRO A 665 -7.78 5.67 26.10
N GLY A 666 -8.45 6.82 26.18
CA GLY A 666 -8.53 7.81 25.09
C GLY A 666 -9.83 7.79 24.29
N GLU A 667 -9.97 8.76 23.38
CA GLU A 667 -11.17 8.95 22.54
C GLU A 667 -11.16 8.12 21.26
N THR A 668 -10.02 7.51 20.92
CA THR A 668 -9.82 6.75 19.69
C THR A 668 -9.13 5.42 19.97
N ILE A 669 -9.35 4.45 19.09
CA ILE A 669 -8.74 3.13 19.11
C ILE A 669 -7.94 2.92 17.83
N GLY A 670 -6.70 2.45 17.97
CA GLY A 670 -5.84 2.09 16.85
C GLY A 670 -6.24 0.73 16.28
N LEU A 671 -6.48 0.68 14.96
CA LEU A 671 -6.73 -0.53 14.20
C LEU A 671 -5.58 -0.71 13.19
N GLU A 672 -4.70 -1.68 13.43
CA GLU A 672 -3.58 -1.96 12.54
C GLU A 672 -4.02 -2.81 11.35
N VAL A 673 -3.97 -2.24 10.15
CA VAL A 673 -4.13 -2.95 8.89
C VAL A 673 -2.76 -3.40 8.40
N GLN A 674 -2.63 -4.66 8.02
CA GLN A 674 -1.38 -5.21 7.50
C GLN A 674 -1.64 -5.93 6.17
N VAL A 675 -0.77 -5.73 5.18
CA VAL A 675 -0.88 -6.34 3.86
C VAL A 675 0.43 -6.99 3.45
N PHE A 676 0.36 -8.25 3.02
CA PHE A 676 1.46 -8.99 2.43
C PHE A 676 1.19 -9.16 0.94
N ARG A 677 2.19 -8.86 0.10
CA ARG A 677 2.27 -9.34 -1.28
C ARG A 677 3.06 -10.65 -1.27
N LEU A 678 2.55 -11.68 -1.95
CA LEU A 678 3.25 -12.95 -2.15
C LEU A 678 3.67 -13.15 -3.62
N GLY A 679 3.09 -12.41 -4.55
CA GLY A 679 3.41 -12.37 -5.98
C GLY A 679 2.65 -11.25 -6.67
N SER A 680 2.73 -11.18 -8.01
CA SER A 680 2.01 -10.19 -8.82
C SER A 680 0.50 -10.17 -8.58
N ASP A 681 -0.08 -11.34 -8.31
CA ASP A 681 -1.54 -11.54 -8.27
C ASP A 681 -2.05 -12.08 -6.93
N VAL A 682 -1.19 -12.17 -5.91
CA VAL A 682 -1.54 -12.77 -4.61
C VAL A 682 -1.20 -11.84 -3.46
N ALA A 683 -2.22 -11.49 -2.68
CA ALA A 683 -2.07 -10.70 -1.46
C ALA A 683 -2.87 -11.27 -0.29
N VAL A 684 -2.38 -10.99 0.92
CA VAL A 684 -3.03 -11.30 2.19
C VAL A 684 -3.22 -10.00 2.97
N VAL A 685 -4.44 -9.76 3.45
CA VAL A 685 -4.81 -8.61 4.27
C VAL A 685 -5.16 -9.11 5.67
N GLY A 686 -4.54 -8.55 6.70
CA GLY A 686 -4.90 -8.76 8.10
C GLY A 686 -5.63 -7.54 8.65
N LEU A 687 -6.77 -7.79 9.31
CA LEU A 687 -7.64 -6.77 9.92
C LEU A 687 -7.93 -7.15 11.39
N PRO A 688 -7.93 -6.18 12.33
CA PRO A 688 -8.32 -6.42 13.72
C PRO A 688 -9.84 -6.47 13.87
N GLY A 689 -10.31 -7.24 14.86
CA GLY A 689 -11.73 -7.34 15.22
C GLY A 689 -12.55 -8.29 14.35
N GLU A 690 -13.85 -8.36 14.63
CA GLU A 690 -14.85 -9.17 13.90
C GLU A 690 -15.52 -8.30 12.84
N VAL A 691 -15.06 -8.42 11.60
CA VAL A 691 -15.32 -7.47 10.52
C VAL A 691 -16.53 -7.90 9.71
N PHE A 692 -17.42 -6.95 9.40
CA PHE A 692 -18.59 -7.23 8.56
C PHE A 692 -18.18 -7.60 7.13
N VAL A 693 -18.91 -8.55 6.54
CA VAL A 693 -18.60 -9.14 5.24
C VAL A 693 -18.56 -8.10 4.11
N ASP A 694 -19.44 -7.09 4.16
CA ASP A 694 -19.48 -6.00 3.17
C ASP A 694 -18.13 -5.28 3.05
N LEU A 695 -17.42 -5.09 4.16
CA LEU A 695 -16.12 -4.44 4.19
C LEU A 695 -15.04 -5.32 3.54
N GLY A 696 -15.05 -6.62 3.83
CA GLY A 696 -14.15 -7.60 3.20
C GLY A 696 -14.35 -7.69 1.69
N LEU A 697 -15.62 -7.77 1.24
CA LEU A 697 -15.98 -7.76 -0.17
C LEU A 697 -15.56 -6.46 -0.88
N ALA A 698 -15.70 -5.30 -0.21
CA ALA A 698 -15.22 -4.03 -0.76
C ALA A 698 -13.69 -4.00 -0.94
N ILE A 699 -12.94 -4.57 0.01
CA ILE A 699 -11.48 -4.70 -0.09
C ILE A 699 -11.10 -5.61 -1.25
N LYS A 700 -11.69 -6.81 -1.34
CA LYS A 700 -11.44 -7.77 -2.44
C LYS A 700 -11.73 -7.13 -3.81
N LYS A 701 -12.90 -6.51 -3.96
CA LYS A 701 -13.33 -5.86 -5.21
C LYS A 701 -12.38 -4.74 -5.66
N ALA A 702 -11.77 -4.02 -4.73
CA ALA A 702 -10.88 -2.90 -5.02
C ALA A 702 -9.39 -3.29 -5.08
N SER A 703 -9.06 -4.55 -4.82
CA SER A 703 -7.69 -5.06 -4.81
C SER A 703 -7.12 -5.12 -6.23
N PRO A 704 -5.84 -4.74 -6.45
CA PRO A 704 -5.16 -4.98 -7.72
C PRO A 704 -4.71 -6.43 -7.89
N PHE A 705 -4.84 -7.28 -6.86
CA PHE A 705 -4.42 -8.68 -6.89
C PHE A 705 -5.62 -9.60 -7.14
N ALA A 706 -5.51 -10.48 -8.14
CA ALA A 706 -6.58 -11.41 -8.50
C ALA A 706 -6.99 -12.34 -7.34
N THR A 707 -6.02 -12.78 -6.53
CA THR A 707 -6.25 -13.58 -5.32
C THR A 707 -5.94 -12.74 -4.09
N THR A 708 -6.98 -12.24 -3.43
CA THR A 708 -6.85 -11.44 -2.19
C THR A 708 -7.53 -12.15 -1.02
N LEU A 709 -6.73 -12.62 -0.07
CA LEU A 709 -7.22 -13.25 1.16
C LEU A 709 -7.41 -12.16 2.21
N VAL A 710 -8.60 -12.03 2.78
CA VAL A 710 -8.90 -11.03 3.81
C VAL A 710 -9.18 -11.76 5.12
N ILE A 711 -8.31 -11.56 6.10
CA ILE A 711 -8.27 -12.28 7.36
C ILE A 711 -8.60 -11.30 8.49
N GLU A 712 -9.63 -11.60 9.26
CA GLU A 712 -10.02 -10.81 10.44
C GLU A 712 -9.31 -11.29 11.72
N LEU A 713 -9.60 -10.66 12.86
CA LEU A 713 -9.04 -11.01 14.18
C LEU A 713 -7.50 -11.07 14.21
N CYS A 714 -6.87 -10.18 13.44
CA CYS A 714 -5.43 -10.00 13.41
C CYS A 714 -4.97 -8.97 14.45
N GLN A 715 -3.86 -9.24 15.15
CA GLN A 715 -3.18 -8.43 16.16
C GLN A 715 -3.99 -8.08 17.43
N ASP A 716 -5.27 -7.76 17.30
CA ASP A 716 -6.11 -7.26 18.39
C ASP A 716 -7.58 -7.67 18.19
N ALA A 717 -8.33 -7.71 19.29
CA ALA A 717 -9.74 -8.05 19.34
C ALA A 717 -10.56 -6.89 19.96
N PRO A 718 -10.78 -5.78 19.22
CA PRO A 718 -11.63 -4.68 19.64
C PRO A 718 -13.13 -5.01 19.64
N GLY A 719 -13.52 -6.26 19.36
CA GLY A 719 -14.91 -6.68 19.15
C GLY A 719 -15.34 -6.45 17.69
N TYR A 720 -16.63 -6.20 17.48
CA TYR A 720 -17.22 -6.05 16.16
C TYR A 720 -16.80 -4.76 15.44
N ILE A 721 -16.62 -4.87 14.13
CA ILE A 721 -16.36 -3.78 13.19
C ILE A 721 -17.49 -3.74 12.14
N PRO A 722 -18.67 -3.16 12.48
CA PRO A 722 -19.79 -3.03 11.57
C PRO A 722 -19.58 -1.93 10.52
N THR A 723 -20.38 -2.00 9.45
CA THR A 723 -20.55 -0.88 8.53
C THR A 723 -21.35 0.26 9.17
N LYS A 724 -21.18 1.49 8.68
CA LYS A 724 -22.02 2.64 9.05
C LYS A 724 -23.51 2.35 8.81
N LYS A 725 -23.85 1.61 7.74
CA LYS A 725 -25.21 1.11 7.48
C LYS A 725 -25.70 0.24 8.63
N ALA A 726 -24.91 -0.76 9.04
CA ALA A 726 -25.31 -1.68 10.11
C ALA A 726 -25.56 -0.94 11.43
N PHE A 727 -24.75 0.06 11.78
CA PHE A 727 -25.00 0.90 12.95
C PHE A 727 -26.37 1.60 12.93
N ALA A 728 -26.82 2.07 11.77
CA ALA A 728 -28.15 2.66 11.63
C ALA A 728 -29.28 1.63 11.78
N GLU A 729 -29.02 0.37 11.44
CA GLU A 729 -29.97 -0.74 11.58
C GLU A 729 -30.04 -1.33 13.00
N GLY A 730 -28.97 -1.18 13.79
CA GLY A 730 -28.85 -1.69 15.14
C GLY A 730 -28.52 -3.20 15.22
N SER A 731 -29.00 -3.86 16.27
CA SER A 731 -28.78 -5.27 16.62
C SER A 731 -27.44 -5.61 17.29
N TYR A 732 -27.29 -6.88 17.67
CA TYR A 732 -26.22 -7.43 18.52
C TYR A 732 -24.81 -6.91 18.19
N GLU A 733 -24.36 -7.01 16.94
CA GLU A 733 -22.99 -6.66 16.59
C GLU A 733 -22.69 -5.17 16.83
N THR A 734 -23.67 -4.30 16.59
CA THR A 734 -23.54 -2.85 16.83
C THR A 734 -23.60 -2.50 18.31
N VAL A 735 -24.43 -3.24 19.07
CA VAL A 735 -24.47 -3.18 20.54
C VAL A 735 -23.17 -3.68 21.15
N ASN A 736 -22.45 -4.58 20.47
CA ASN A 736 -21.18 -5.14 20.93
C ASN A 736 -19.94 -4.49 20.28
N SER A 737 -20.11 -3.49 19.42
CA SER A 737 -18.98 -2.81 18.78
C SER A 737 -18.37 -1.75 19.70
N ARG A 738 -17.04 -1.65 19.74
CA ARG A 738 -16.32 -0.62 20.52
C ARG A 738 -16.10 0.65 19.71
N ILE A 739 -16.02 0.53 18.39
CA ILE A 739 -15.77 1.67 17.50
C ILE A 739 -17.06 2.45 17.26
N ALA A 740 -16.94 3.74 16.99
CA ALA A 740 -18.04 4.56 16.51
C ALA A 740 -18.39 4.25 15.04
N PRO A 741 -19.60 4.63 14.58
CA PRO A 741 -20.01 4.44 13.19
C PRO A 741 -19.02 5.08 12.19
N GLY A 742 -18.69 4.35 11.13
CA GLY A 742 -17.74 4.79 10.09
C GLY A 742 -16.31 4.25 10.26
N GLY A 743 -15.96 3.70 11.44
CA GLY A 743 -14.61 3.19 11.68
C GLY A 743 -14.24 1.99 10.80
N GLY A 744 -15.20 1.12 10.47
CA GLY A 744 -14.99 0.00 9.55
C GLY A 744 -14.62 0.45 8.14
N GLU A 745 -15.26 1.50 7.63
CA GLU A 745 -14.95 2.08 6.31
C GLU A 745 -13.57 2.75 6.28
N VAL A 746 -13.14 3.39 7.38
CA VAL A 746 -11.79 3.96 7.51
C VAL A 746 -10.74 2.85 7.40
N MET A 747 -10.95 1.75 8.13
CA MET A 747 -10.07 0.58 8.10
C MET A 747 -10.02 -0.06 6.69
N ALA A 748 -11.16 -0.26 6.05
CA ALA A 748 -11.23 -0.82 4.69
C ALA A 748 -10.52 0.07 3.66
N LYS A 749 -10.66 1.40 3.76
CA LYS A 749 -9.95 2.34 2.87
C LYS A 749 -8.43 2.25 3.03
N ALA A 750 -7.94 2.09 4.26
CA ALA A 750 -6.51 1.89 4.50
C ALA A 750 -6.01 0.58 3.86
N ALA A 751 -6.74 -0.53 4.03
CA ALA A 751 -6.41 -1.80 3.37
C ALA A 751 -6.32 -1.67 1.84
N ILE A 752 -7.31 -1.02 1.22
CA ILE A 752 -7.32 -0.79 -0.24
C ILE A 752 -6.13 0.06 -0.69
N ARG A 753 -5.77 1.09 0.08
CA ARG A 753 -4.61 1.92 -0.26
C ARG A 753 -3.31 1.12 -0.15
N LEU A 754 -3.09 0.39 0.95
CA LEU A 754 -1.89 -0.43 1.14
C LEU A 754 -1.74 -1.51 0.05
N LEU A 755 -2.85 -2.13 -0.37
CA LEU A 755 -2.87 -3.06 -1.50
C LEU A 755 -2.44 -2.37 -2.81
N LYS A 756 -2.93 -1.17 -3.10
CA LYS A 756 -2.52 -0.41 -4.30
C LYS A 756 -1.06 0.03 -4.26
N GLU A 757 -0.56 0.41 -3.08
CA GLU A 757 0.86 0.74 -2.89
C GLU A 757 1.75 -0.49 -3.17
N LEU A 758 1.37 -1.68 -2.67
CA LEU A 758 2.09 -2.93 -2.95
C LEU A 758 1.96 -3.41 -4.40
N GLY A 759 0.82 -3.15 -5.05
CA GLY A 759 0.60 -3.48 -6.46
C GLY A 759 1.40 -2.61 -7.42
N THR A 760 1.95 -1.48 -6.96
CA THR A 760 2.74 -0.54 -7.79
C THR A 760 4.23 -0.51 -7.44
N SER A 761 4.67 -1.27 -6.42
CA SER A 761 6.04 -1.24 -5.86
C SER A 761 6.99 -2.29 -6.44
#